data_AF-A0AAD4CKH4-F1
#
_entry.id   AF-A0AAD4CKH4-F1
#
_cell.length_a   1.000
_cell.length_b   1.000
_cell.length_c   1.000
_cell.angle_alpha   90.00
_cell.angle_beta   90.00
_cell.angle_gamma   90.00
#
_symmetry.space_group_name_H-M   'P 1'
#
loop_
_entity.id
_entity.type
_entity.pdbx_description
1 polymer ?
#
loop_
_entity_poly.entity_id
_entity_poly.type
_entity_poly.pdbx_seq_one_letter_code
_entity_poly.pdbx_strand_id
1 'polypeptide(L)'
;MSSIPITSRRAFRRTDDHRPGEPKVQLITEPLPLPLGPTSVLIKVHAVALNYRDANIANGGNPWPVVPHGIPGNDAAGEVIALGESVKTLVQGDRVAPITDTENITGREPTRSWLAADEDGVLADYLVFDERKLCKLPTYLDWEAASIIPCAGVTAWTALKDVTIGQSVLIQGTGGVSMFALKLARAAGLKVILSSSSDEKLQKMRQQFPSPPLLTVNYRLNSQWEEEVLRLTDGVGVDLVVEVGGCQSLVQSMKCTRRGGIVSQVGYLSQQDPSQLAEFLSVLIDRRIVLRGINAGSKHDMDDLCTALTATRIDFDDIIDSTEPFEKADQAIEYIWQGKQIGKLVLHVVYILRIASPNMSIESVRTTRSADTLRKNPDFNTQLVSGFKSGGGSPPASSGDEADMDVRSFPMTSSYCSHSNPEMSENKDPLDDEPTHDAVFGEITDEGPNYRNVGFLGTVILMMKTQIGLGVLSVPTAFNVLGIIPGVICLCVIASITTWSNYVIGQFKTRHPEVYGIDDAGALIFGPVGRVVLSVAFCLYWIFVTGSGILGISIGLNAVSTHAACTAIFVAVSALLGFMFSSVRTLGHITWLAWIGLPCILTAILIVTIAVSIQSHPPSTPTPSLPWTSDYKLLAHPTFTSAIAAIASLVFSFSGVPGFFAIVSEMRSPRQYTAALLLCQAGVTAIYTVIGCVVYYYCGSEVASPALGSAGGLVKKVAYGFALPGLVVTTTIVTHIPAKYIFVHILRGSKHLTSNSATHWMVWLSCTAGVTVVGYIIASAIPEFDTLVALIGALLGTLMCFQPMGCMWLYDNWGRGDRRSTRWWVMVCWSVFVVVLGSFLMVAGTYGAVVGVRDSYQASGGSTAFSCADNSNSG
;
A
#
# COMPACT_ATOMS: atom_id res chain seq x y z
N MET A 1 11.49 -28.29 -27.91
CA MET A 1 10.31 -29.04 -27.43
C MET A 1 10.75 -30.45 -27.04
N SER A 2 10.82 -30.76 -25.74
CA SER A 2 10.94 -32.14 -25.27
C SER A 2 9.62 -32.87 -25.54
N SER A 3 9.66 -34.05 -26.15
CA SER A 3 8.46 -34.87 -26.38
C SER A 3 7.76 -35.17 -25.04
N ILE A 4 6.51 -34.76 -24.88
CA ILE A 4 5.70 -35.09 -23.70
C ILE A 4 5.30 -36.57 -23.83
N PRO A 5 5.79 -37.47 -22.95
CA PRO A 5 5.57 -38.92 -23.11
C PRO A 5 4.16 -39.36 -22.68
N ILE A 6 3.35 -38.47 -22.11
CA ILE A 6 2.02 -38.74 -21.55
C ILE A 6 0.97 -38.12 -22.46
N THR A 7 0.04 -38.93 -22.98
CA THR A 7 -0.99 -38.50 -23.94
C THR A 7 -2.42 -38.59 -23.40
N SER A 8 -2.62 -39.19 -22.23
CA SER A 8 -3.92 -39.33 -21.56
C SER A 8 -3.80 -39.09 -20.06
N ARG A 9 -4.94 -38.80 -19.43
CA ARG A 9 -5.11 -38.64 -17.98
C ARG A 9 -6.19 -39.57 -17.46
N ARG A 10 -6.07 -39.97 -16.19
CA ARG A 10 -7.19 -40.50 -15.42
C ARG A 10 -7.86 -39.35 -14.70
N ALA A 11 -9.17 -39.21 -14.86
CA ALA A 11 -9.95 -38.18 -14.21
C ALA A 11 -11.25 -38.78 -13.68
N PHE A 12 -11.74 -38.29 -12.56
CA PHE A 12 -13.10 -38.58 -12.11
C PHE A 12 -14.04 -37.58 -12.76
N ARG A 13 -15.10 -38.06 -13.41
CA ARG A 13 -16.22 -37.23 -13.87
C ARG A 13 -17.44 -37.50 -13.01
N ARG A 14 -18.24 -36.48 -12.76
CA ARG A 14 -19.53 -36.66 -12.06
C ARG A 14 -20.47 -37.53 -12.89
N THR A 15 -21.20 -38.41 -12.22
CA THR A 15 -22.28 -39.20 -12.84
C THR A 15 -23.52 -38.35 -13.07
N ASP A 16 -23.66 -37.26 -12.29
CA ASP A 16 -24.86 -36.43 -12.17
C ASP A 16 -26.12 -37.24 -11.76
N ASP A 17 -25.91 -38.43 -11.15
CA ASP A 17 -26.97 -39.21 -10.51
C ASP A 17 -27.04 -38.86 -9.00
N HIS A 18 -28.07 -38.09 -8.66
CA HIS A 18 -28.23 -37.57 -7.30
C HIS A 18 -28.97 -38.54 -6.36
N ARG A 19 -29.35 -39.74 -6.81
CA ARG A 19 -30.05 -40.72 -5.96
C ARG A 19 -29.16 -41.20 -4.80
N PRO A 20 -29.69 -41.34 -3.57
CA PRO A 20 -28.90 -41.81 -2.43
C PRO A 20 -28.28 -43.20 -2.68
N GLY A 21 -27.01 -43.37 -2.33
CA GLY A 21 -26.29 -44.65 -2.46
C GLY A 21 -25.76 -44.99 -3.86
N GLU A 22 -26.13 -44.23 -4.89
CA GLU A 22 -25.53 -44.36 -6.22
C GLU A 22 -24.16 -43.66 -6.28
N PRO A 23 -23.19 -44.18 -7.06
CA PRO A 23 -21.90 -43.53 -7.24
C PRO A 23 -22.06 -42.12 -7.79
N LYS A 24 -21.36 -41.17 -7.17
CA LYS A 24 -21.37 -39.75 -7.48
C LYS A 24 -20.31 -39.36 -8.52
N VAL A 25 -19.25 -40.16 -8.60
CA VAL A 25 -18.17 -39.96 -9.57
C VAL A 25 -17.75 -41.28 -10.20
N GLN A 26 -17.29 -41.22 -11.44
CA GLN A 26 -16.75 -42.36 -12.17
C GLN A 26 -15.34 -42.05 -12.65
N LEU A 27 -14.41 -42.97 -12.40
CA LEU A 27 -13.05 -42.87 -12.92
C LEU A 27 -13.04 -43.21 -14.41
N ILE A 28 -12.53 -42.29 -15.23
CA ILE A 28 -12.36 -42.47 -16.67
C ILE A 28 -10.91 -42.21 -17.08
N THR A 29 -10.53 -42.74 -18.24
CA THR A 29 -9.28 -42.37 -18.92
C THR A 29 -9.61 -41.63 -20.20
N GLU A 30 -9.10 -40.41 -20.34
CA GLU A 30 -9.38 -39.54 -21.48
C GLU A 30 -8.08 -38.91 -22.02
N PRO A 31 -8.04 -38.53 -23.31
CA PRO A 31 -6.86 -37.86 -23.88
C PRO A 31 -6.60 -36.51 -23.20
N LEU A 32 -5.31 -36.17 -23.05
CA LEU A 32 -4.90 -34.82 -22.63
C LEU A 32 -5.12 -33.82 -23.78
N PRO A 33 -5.41 -32.54 -23.48
CA PRO A 33 -5.51 -31.49 -24.49
C PRO A 33 -4.10 -31.13 -24.99
N LEU A 34 -3.60 -31.92 -25.95
CA LEU A 34 -2.30 -31.76 -26.59
C LEU A 34 -2.46 -31.40 -28.09
N PRO A 35 -1.52 -30.63 -28.67
CA PRO A 35 -0.33 -30.03 -28.04
C PRO A 35 -0.71 -28.93 -27.03
N LEU A 36 0.19 -28.65 -26.07
CA LEU A 36 -0.03 -27.58 -25.10
C LEU A 36 -0.16 -26.23 -25.81
N GLY A 37 -1.10 -25.40 -25.34
CA GLY A 37 -1.19 -24.01 -25.76
C GLY A 37 0.08 -23.22 -25.38
N PRO A 38 0.36 -22.07 -26.03
CA PRO A 38 1.61 -21.33 -25.83
C PRO A 38 1.89 -20.95 -24.38
N THR A 39 0.86 -20.61 -23.61
CA THR A 39 0.93 -20.21 -22.19
C THR A 39 0.46 -21.31 -21.24
N SER A 40 0.15 -22.49 -21.78
CA SER A 40 -0.36 -23.61 -20.99
C SER A 40 0.76 -24.41 -20.33
N VAL A 41 0.47 -24.99 -19.18
CA VAL A 41 1.37 -25.79 -18.36
C VAL A 41 0.72 -27.14 -18.10
N LEU A 42 1.49 -28.22 -18.26
CA LEU A 42 1.09 -29.57 -17.87
C LEU A 42 1.57 -29.85 -16.45
N ILE A 43 0.63 -30.20 -15.58
CA ILE A 43 0.83 -30.43 -14.16
C ILE A 43 0.59 -31.91 -13.87
N LYS A 44 1.53 -32.53 -13.19
CA LYS A 44 1.40 -33.85 -12.58
C LYS A 44 0.86 -33.69 -11.16
N VAL A 45 -0.37 -34.15 -10.92
CA VAL A 45 -1.05 -33.97 -9.64
C VAL A 45 -0.56 -35.01 -8.65
N HIS A 46 -0.24 -34.58 -7.43
CA HIS A 46 0.20 -35.45 -6.34
C HIS A 46 -0.87 -35.64 -5.27
N ALA A 47 -1.64 -34.59 -4.98
CA ALA A 47 -2.73 -34.64 -4.02
C ALA A 47 -3.89 -33.74 -4.46
N VAL A 48 -5.12 -34.17 -4.16
CA VAL A 48 -6.36 -33.43 -4.36
C VAL A 48 -7.11 -33.37 -3.04
N ALA A 49 -7.43 -32.17 -2.54
CA ALA A 49 -8.20 -32.03 -1.33
C ALA A 49 -9.68 -31.85 -1.66
N LEU A 50 -10.58 -32.49 -0.93
CA LEU A 50 -12.00 -32.34 -1.15
C LEU A 50 -12.61 -31.25 -0.25
N ASN A 51 -13.59 -30.53 -0.77
CA ASN A 51 -14.38 -29.53 -0.07
C ASN A 51 -15.83 -30.01 0.06
N TYR A 52 -16.56 -29.47 1.05
CA TYR A 52 -18.01 -29.74 1.17
C TYR A 52 -18.77 -29.42 -0.12
N ARG A 53 -18.34 -28.37 -0.83
CA ARG A 53 -18.89 -28.00 -2.12
C ARG A 53 -18.84 -29.13 -3.14
N ASP A 54 -17.76 -29.91 -3.19
CA ASP A 54 -17.62 -31.01 -4.13
C ASP A 54 -18.72 -32.05 -3.90
N ALA A 55 -18.97 -32.39 -2.63
CA ALA A 55 -20.06 -33.28 -2.23
C ALA A 55 -21.44 -32.66 -2.48
N ASN A 56 -21.61 -31.35 -2.22
CA ASN A 56 -22.87 -30.65 -2.47
C ASN A 56 -23.23 -30.63 -3.96
N ILE A 57 -22.28 -30.36 -4.85
CA ILE A 57 -22.50 -30.40 -6.30
C ILE A 57 -22.83 -31.83 -6.75
N ALA A 58 -22.07 -32.81 -6.28
CA ALA A 58 -22.28 -34.19 -6.69
C ALA A 58 -23.64 -34.76 -6.25
N ASN A 59 -24.23 -34.20 -5.20
CA ASN A 59 -25.58 -34.50 -4.72
C ASN A 59 -26.67 -33.53 -5.23
N GLY A 60 -26.35 -32.66 -6.18
CA GLY A 60 -27.35 -31.79 -6.85
C GLY A 60 -27.79 -30.57 -6.02
N GLY A 61 -27.07 -30.23 -4.95
CA GLY A 61 -27.41 -29.14 -4.03
C GLY A 61 -26.75 -27.79 -4.35
N ASN A 62 -26.02 -27.66 -5.46
CA ASN A 62 -25.36 -26.40 -5.82
C ASN A 62 -26.40 -25.40 -6.37
N PRO A 63 -26.49 -24.17 -5.84
CA PRO A 63 -27.50 -23.20 -6.25
C PRO A 63 -27.22 -22.57 -7.63
N TRP A 64 -26.02 -22.79 -8.18
CA TRP A 64 -25.62 -22.27 -9.49
C TRP A 64 -25.52 -23.39 -10.53
N PRO A 65 -25.65 -23.08 -11.83
CA PRO A 65 -25.39 -24.04 -12.89
C PRO A 65 -23.99 -24.65 -12.81
N VAL A 66 -23.86 -25.89 -13.26
CA VAL A 66 -22.59 -26.61 -13.37
C VAL A 66 -22.49 -27.29 -14.72
N VAL A 67 -21.28 -27.47 -15.24
CA VAL A 67 -21.06 -28.25 -16.47
C VAL A 67 -21.50 -29.71 -16.30
N PRO A 68 -22.27 -30.27 -17.25
CA PRO A 68 -22.66 -31.69 -17.20
C PRO A 68 -21.43 -32.60 -17.22
N HIS A 69 -21.43 -33.63 -16.37
CA HIS A 69 -20.36 -34.61 -16.22
C HIS A 69 -18.96 -33.98 -16.03
N GLY A 70 -18.91 -32.81 -15.39
CA GLY A 70 -17.67 -32.12 -15.09
C GLY A 70 -16.75 -32.92 -14.17
N ILE A 71 -15.46 -32.65 -14.27
CA ILE A 71 -14.50 -33.10 -13.25
C ILE A 71 -14.78 -32.30 -11.95
N PRO A 72 -14.94 -32.93 -10.78
CA PRO A 72 -15.14 -32.22 -9.51
C PRO A 72 -13.80 -31.79 -8.89
N GLY A 73 -13.85 -31.07 -7.76
CA GLY A 73 -12.68 -30.65 -7.01
C GLY A 73 -12.19 -29.25 -7.41
N ASN A 74 -11.77 -28.48 -6.40
CA ASN A 74 -11.14 -27.16 -6.55
C ASN A 74 -9.66 -27.14 -6.10
N ASP A 75 -9.27 -28.08 -5.25
CA ASP A 75 -8.01 -28.07 -4.51
C ASP A 75 -7.08 -29.18 -5.00
N ALA A 76 -5.94 -28.82 -5.59
CA ALA A 76 -4.91 -29.78 -5.98
C ALA A 76 -3.52 -29.21 -5.73
N ALA A 77 -2.55 -30.09 -5.47
CA ALA A 77 -1.14 -29.75 -5.48
C ALA A 77 -0.41 -30.66 -6.48
N GLY A 78 0.39 -30.06 -7.35
CA GLY A 78 1.10 -30.79 -8.39
C GLY A 78 2.43 -30.17 -8.79
N GLU A 79 3.17 -30.90 -9.59
CA GLU A 79 4.46 -30.52 -10.15
C GLU A 79 4.32 -30.17 -11.63
N VAL A 80 4.95 -29.07 -12.05
CA VAL A 80 5.02 -28.72 -13.47
C VAL A 80 5.97 -29.67 -14.22
N ILE A 81 5.44 -30.43 -15.20
CA ILE A 81 6.23 -31.41 -15.98
C ILE A 81 6.44 -31.01 -17.44
N ALA A 82 5.63 -30.10 -17.99
CA ALA A 82 5.84 -29.53 -19.32
C ALA A 82 5.25 -28.12 -19.43
N LEU A 83 5.80 -27.32 -20.34
CA LEU A 83 5.48 -25.91 -20.53
C LEU A 83 5.20 -25.62 -22.00
N GLY A 84 4.23 -24.76 -22.28
CA GLY A 84 4.09 -24.10 -23.57
C GLY A 84 5.24 -23.12 -23.83
N GLU A 85 5.47 -22.79 -25.10
CA GLU A 85 6.65 -22.02 -25.52
C GLU A 85 6.70 -20.58 -25.02
N SER A 86 5.56 -20.02 -24.61
CA SER A 86 5.39 -18.64 -24.14
C SER A 86 5.23 -18.50 -22.63
N VAL A 87 5.35 -19.59 -21.86
CA VAL A 87 5.27 -19.54 -20.38
C VAL A 87 6.48 -18.79 -19.81
N LYS A 88 6.24 -17.84 -18.90
CA LYS A 88 7.28 -16.93 -18.36
C LYS A 88 7.45 -16.98 -16.85
N THR A 89 6.41 -17.36 -16.13
CA THR A 89 6.34 -17.25 -14.66
C THR A 89 6.66 -18.56 -13.94
N LEU A 90 6.65 -19.68 -14.66
CA LEU A 90 6.85 -21.03 -14.14
C LEU A 90 7.96 -21.78 -14.87
N VAL A 91 8.61 -22.71 -14.16
CA VAL A 91 9.60 -23.64 -14.71
C VAL A 91 9.19 -25.09 -14.39
N GLN A 92 9.74 -26.07 -15.13
CA GLN A 92 9.57 -27.48 -14.77
C GLN A 92 10.10 -27.74 -13.36
N GLY A 93 9.37 -28.56 -12.59
CA GLY A 93 9.65 -28.84 -11.19
C GLY A 93 9.01 -27.86 -10.19
N ASP A 94 8.45 -26.74 -10.64
CA ASP A 94 7.70 -25.86 -9.75
C ASP A 94 6.49 -26.60 -9.15
N ARG A 95 6.25 -26.41 -7.85
CA ARG A 95 5.04 -26.87 -7.16
C ARG A 95 3.94 -25.84 -7.32
N VAL A 96 2.81 -26.24 -7.89
CA VAL A 96 1.73 -25.32 -8.26
C VAL A 96 0.36 -25.88 -7.93
N ALA A 97 -0.60 -24.96 -7.83
CA ALA A 97 -2.02 -25.24 -7.78
C ALA A 97 -2.81 -24.19 -8.59
N PRO A 98 -3.96 -24.56 -9.16
CA PRO A 98 -4.85 -23.59 -9.76
C PRO A 98 -5.63 -22.79 -8.71
N ILE A 99 -6.00 -21.56 -9.05
CA ILE A 99 -6.91 -20.75 -8.25
C ILE A 99 -8.36 -21.21 -8.44
N THR A 100 -9.19 -21.08 -7.41
CA THR A 100 -10.58 -21.58 -7.39
C THR A 100 -11.48 -20.88 -8.42
N ASP A 101 -11.42 -19.55 -8.48
CA ASP A 101 -12.06 -18.73 -9.50
C ASP A 101 -10.99 -18.30 -10.51
N THR A 102 -10.95 -18.96 -11.66
CA THR A 102 -9.83 -18.87 -12.59
C THR A 102 -9.74 -17.56 -13.36
N GLU A 103 -10.76 -16.71 -13.24
CA GLU A 103 -10.74 -15.33 -13.76
C GLU A 103 -10.46 -14.29 -12.67
N ASN A 104 -10.48 -14.65 -11.38
CA ASN A 104 -10.22 -13.74 -10.27
C ASN A 104 -8.70 -13.60 -10.01
N ILE A 105 -8.02 -12.82 -10.86
CA ILE A 105 -6.57 -12.62 -10.75
C ILE A 105 -6.25 -11.52 -9.74
N THR A 106 -6.89 -10.34 -9.88
CA THR A 106 -6.56 -9.14 -9.10
C THR A 106 -7.63 -8.78 -8.07
N GLY A 107 -8.79 -9.45 -8.08
CA GLY A 107 -9.94 -9.08 -7.25
C GLY A 107 -10.79 -7.95 -7.84
N ARG A 108 -10.61 -7.63 -9.13
CA ARG A 108 -11.31 -6.53 -9.81
C ARG A 108 -11.97 -6.95 -11.11
N GLU A 109 -11.76 -8.19 -11.53
CA GLU A 109 -12.30 -8.73 -12.75
C GLU A 109 -13.84 -8.78 -12.68
N PRO A 110 -14.56 -8.36 -13.74
CA PRO A 110 -16.02 -8.27 -13.73
C PRO A 110 -16.70 -9.62 -13.93
N THR A 111 -15.94 -10.65 -14.33
CA THR A 111 -16.41 -12.00 -14.64
C THR A 111 -15.77 -13.01 -13.70
N ARG A 112 -16.46 -14.13 -13.49
CA ARG A 112 -15.97 -15.27 -12.73
C ARG A 112 -15.95 -16.53 -13.60
N SER A 113 -15.10 -17.49 -13.26
CA SER A 113 -15.15 -18.86 -13.77
C SER A 113 -14.69 -19.82 -12.69
N TRP A 114 -15.63 -20.53 -12.09
CA TRP A 114 -15.33 -21.44 -10.98
C TRP A 114 -14.97 -22.85 -11.47
N LEU A 115 -13.87 -23.37 -10.93
CA LEU A 115 -13.53 -24.79 -11.05
C LEU A 115 -14.66 -25.67 -10.48
N ALA A 116 -14.87 -26.82 -11.12
CA ALA A 116 -15.95 -27.78 -10.85
C ALA A 116 -17.38 -27.23 -11.04
N ALA A 117 -17.54 -26.02 -11.56
CA ALA A 117 -18.82 -25.42 -11.90
C ALA A 117 -18.85 -24.92 -13.35
N ASP A 118 -18.27 -23.75 -13.62
CA ASP A 118 -18.25 -23.15 -14.96
C ASP A 118 -17.25 -23.87 -15.89
N GLU A 119 -16.25 -24.54 -15.31
CA GLU A 119 -15.28 -25.38 -16.01
C GLU A 119 -14.94 -26.65 -15.22
N ASP A 120 -14.22 -27.58 -15.87
CA ASP A 120 -13.74 -28.82 -15.23
C ASP A 120 -12.86 -28.50 -14.00
N GLY A 121 -13.04 -29.28 -12.93
CA GLY A 121 -12.26 -29.22 -11.70
C GLY A 121 -10.92 -29.95 -11.78
N VAL A 122 -10.41 -30.34 -10.62
CA VAL A 122 -9.01 -30.79 -10.45
C VAL A 122 -8.84 -32.26 -10.04
N LEU A 123 -9.93 -33.02 -9.90
CA LEU A 123 -9.87 -34.44 -9.52
C LEU A 123 -9.40 -35.35 -10.68
N ALA A 124 -8.13 -35.19 -11.05
CA ALA A 124 -7.43 -35.91 -12.10
C ALA A 124 -5.94 -36.11 -11.75
N ASP A 125 -5.26 -37.06 -12.41
CA ASP A 125 -3.82 -37.26 -12.24
C ASP A 125 -2.97 -36.27 -13.05
N TYR A 126 -3.48 -35.74 -14.17
CA TYR A 126 -2.84 -34.67 -14.93
C TYR A 126 -3.79 -33.53 -15.26
N LEU A 127 -3.31 -32.30 -15.14
CA LEU A 127 -4.06 -31.08 -15.39
C LEU A 127 -3.31 -30.17 -16.37
N VAL A 128 -4.06 -29.42 -17.17
CA VAL A 128 -3.52 -28.41 -18.08
C VAL A 128 -4.19 -27.07 -17.79
N PHE A 129 -3.40 -26.07 -17.43
CA PHE A 129 -3.87 -24.72 -17.13
C PHE A 129 -2.99 -23.68 -17.81
N ASP A 130 -3.57 -22.52 -18.11
CA ASP A 130 -2.78 -21.33 -18.43
C ASP A 130 -1.95 -20.91 -17.20
N GLU A 131 -0.70 -20.48 -17.41
CA GLU A 131 0.20 -20.05 -16.31
C GLU A 131 -0.43 -18.96 -15.41
N ARG A 132 -1.31 -18.12 -15.97
CA ARG A 132 -1.97 -17.04 -15.21
C ARG A 132 -2.94 -17.57 -14.15
N LYS A 133 -3.44 -18.79 -14.31
CA LYS A 133 -4.42 -19.43 -13.41
C LYS A 133 -3.74 -20.19 -12.26
N LEU A 134 -2.40 -20.17 -12.20
CA LEU A 134 -1.61 -20.97 -11.27
C LEU A 134 -0.85 -20.11 -10.25
N CYS A 135 -0.77 -20.61 -9.02
CA CYS A 135 0.07 -20.06 -7.95
C CYS A 135 1.16 -21.06 -7.56
N LYS A 136 2.31 -20.57 -7.11
CA LYS A 136 3.36 -21.41 -6.53
C LYS A 136 3.01 -21.78 -5.10
N LEU A 137 3.20 -23.05 -4.74
CA LEU A 137 2.93 -23.57 -3.40
C LEU A 137 4.20 -23.55 -2.53
N PRO A 138 4.08 -23.42 -1.19
CA PRO A 138 5.22 -23.50 -0.29
C PRO A 138 5.94 -24.85 -0.38
N THR A 139 7.26 -24.85 -0.54
CA THR A 139 8.05 -26.07 -0.75
C THR A 139 8.31 -26.88 0.53
N TYR A 140 8.12 -26.26 1.70
CA TYR A 140 8.31 -26.93 2.99
C TYR A 140 7.13 -27.82 3.40
N LEU A 141 5.97 -27.63 2.77
CA LEU A 141 4.80 -28.48 2.96
C LEU A 141 4.92 -29.71 2.05
N ASP A 142 4.39 -30.85 2.52
CA ASP A 142 4.17 -31.99 1.65
C ASP A 142 3.00 -31.73 0.68
N TRP A 143 2.75 -32.67 -0.21
CA TRP A 143 1.74 -32.48 -1.26
C TRP A 143 0.34 -32.41 -0.68
N GLU A 144 0.08 -33.22 0.34
CA GLU A 144 -1.18 -33.30 1.06
C GLU A 144 -1.52 -31.97 1.75
N ALA A 145 -0.60 -31.44 2.56
CA ALA A 145 -0.77 -30.15 3.23
C ALA A 145 -0.80 -28.98 2.23
N ALA A 146 -0.02 -29.03 1.15
CA ALA A 146 -0.07 -27.98 0.13
C ALA A 146 -1.40 -27.98 -0.65
N SER A 147 -2.04 -29.15 -0.82
CA SER A 147 -3.27 -29.28 -1.59
C SER A 147 -4.48 -28.58 -0.98
N ILE A 148 -4.49 -28.32 0.34
CA ILE A 148 -5.65 -27.71 1.01
C ILE A 148 -5.69 -26.17 0.91
N ILE A 149 -4.64 -25.56 0.37
CA ILE A 149 -4.47 -24.11 0.27
C ILE A 149 -5.47 -23.44 -0.70
N PRO A 150 -5.66 -23.90 -1.95
CA PRO A 150 -6.24 -23.09 -3.03
C PRO A 150 -7.66 -22.57 -2.81
N CYS A 151 -8.52 -23.37 -2.19
CA CYS A 151 -9.88 -23.01 -1.84
C CYS A 151 -9.98 -22.75 -0.34
N ALA A 152 -9.78 -23.78 0.50
CA ALA A 152 -10.04 -23.64 1.94
C ALA A 152 -9.10 -22.63 2.61
N GLY A 153 -7.80 -22.69 2.29
CA GLY A 153 -6.80 -21.77 2.83
C GLY A 153 -7.03 -20.33 2.37
N VAL A 154 -7.21 -20.11 1.07
CA VAL A 154 -7.45 -18.76 0.53
C VAL A 154 -8.75 -18.17 1.06
N THR A 155 -9.81 -18.97 1.19
CA THR A 155 -11.09 -18.54 1.79
C THR A 155 -10.90 -18.11 3.26
N ALA A 156 -10.15 -18.88 4.04
CA ALA A 156 -9.85 -18.52 5.43
C ALA A 156 -9.02 -17.23 5.52
N TRP A 157 -8.01 -17.10 4.66
CA TRP A 157 -7.16 -15.91 4.56
C TRP A 157 -7.96 -14.65 4.24
N THR A 158 -8.84 -14.71 3.25
CA THR A 158 -9.69 -13.56 2.88
C THR A 158 -10.75 -13.27 3.93
N ALA A 159 -11.34 -14.29 4.56
CA ALA A 159 -12.31 -14.12 5.65
C ALA A 159 -11.72 -13.43 6.88
N LEU A 160 -10.43 -13.65 7.17
CA LEU A 160 -9.73 -13.05 8.30
C LEU A 160 -9.11 -11.67 8.01
N LYS A 161 -9.36 -11.04 6.85
CA LYS A 161 -8.84 -9.69 6.60
C LYS A 161 -9.39 -8.67 7.60
N ASP A 162 -8.62 -7.63 7.87
CA ASP A 162 -8.98 -6.50 8.74
C ASP A 162 -9.13 -6.82 10.24
N VAL A 163 -8.57 -7.96 10.67
CA VAL A 163 -8.32 -8.24 12.09
C VAL A 163 -6.84 -8.10 12.42
N THR A 164 -6.53 -7.71 13.65
CA THR A 164 -5.16 -7.51 14.15
C THR A 164 -4.93 -8.30 15.44
N ILE A 165 -3.65 -8.45 15.82
CA ILE A 165 -3.22 -9.18 17.02
C ILE A 165 -4.01 -8.69 18.25
N GLY A 166 -4.47 -9.63 19.09
CA GLY A 166 -5.20 -9.33 20.32
C GLY A 166 -6.73 -9.29 20.19
N GLN A 167 -7.25 -9.15 18.96
CA GLN A 167 -8.68 -9.20 18.67
C GLN A 167 -9.26 -10.62 18.77
N SER A 168 -10.59 -10.70 18.76
CA SER A 168 -11.36 -11.92 18.95
C SER A 168 -12.11 -12.36 17.69
N VAL A 169 -12.17 -13.66 17.45
CA VAL A 169 -12.85 -14.23 16.29
C VAL A 169 -13.75 -15.39 16.70
N LEU A 170 -15.01 -15.36 16.24
CA LEU A 170 -15.88 -16.53 16.24
C LEU A 170 -15.69 -17.28 14.92
N ILE A 171 -15.28 -18.54 15.02
CA ILE A 171 -15.15 -19.42 13.87
C ILE A 171 -16.23 -20.49 13.98
N GLN A 172 -17.08 -20.57 12.95
CA GLN A 172 -18.15 -21.54 12.96
C GLN A 172 -17.78 -22.84 12.24
N GLY A 173 -18.11 -23.97 12.87
CA GLY A 173 -17.94 -25.30 12.32
C GLY A 173 -16.52 -25.84 12.42
N THR A 174 -16.36 -27.11 12.04
CA THR A 174 -15.10 -27.85 12.07
C THR A 174 -14.68 -28.34 10.69
N GLY A 175 -15.17 -27.70 9.63
CA GLY A 175 -14.80 -28.01 8.25
C GLY A 175 -13.47 -27.40 7.84
N GLY A 176 -13.05 -27.65 6.60
CA GLY A 176 -11.76 -27.22 6.07
C GLY A 176 -11.47 -25.72 6.23
N VAL A 177 -12.39 -24.83 5.82
CA VAL A 177 -12.20 -23.38 5.97
C VAL A 177 -12.10 -23.00 7.45
N SER A 178 -12.97 -23.54 8.30
CA SER A 178 -13.00 -23.25 9.73
C SER A 178 -11.70 -23.66 10.43
N MET A 179 -11.17 -24.84 10.13
CA MET A 179 -9.92 -25.33 10.74
C MET A 179 -8.69 -24.59 10.21
N PHE A 180 -8.69 -24.21 8.93
CA PHE A 180 -7.63 -23.37 8.37
C PHE A 180 -7.68 -21.95 8.99
N ALA A 181 -8.87 -21.38 9.15
CA ALA A 181 -9.07 -20.10 9.83
C ALA A 181 -8.62 -20.16 11.29
N LEU A 182 -8.87 -21.27 11.99
CA LEU A 182 -8.36 -21.50 13.35
C LEU A 182 -6.82 -21.44 13.38
N LYS A 183 -6.13 -22.12 12.46
CA LYS A 183 -4.65 -22.10 12.37
C LYS A 183 -4.13 -20.69 12.13
N LEU A 184 -4.71 -19.98 11.15
CA LEU A 184 -4.31 -18.60 10.82
C LEU A 184 -4.59 -17.62 11.96
N ALA A 185 -5.78 -17.69 12.57
CA ALA A 185 -6.18 -16.84 13.68
C ALA A 185 -5.25 -17.00 14.89
N ARG A 186 -4.88 -18.24 15.24
CA ARG A 186 -3.94 -18.49 16.35
C ARG A 186 -2.53 -18.00 16.02
N ALA A 187 -2.05 -18.21 14.80
CA ALA A 187 -0.76 -17.69 14.37
C ALA A 187 -0.73 -16.15 14.37
N ALA A 188 -1.87 -15.51 14.10
CA ALA A 188 -2.06 -14.06 14.18
C ALA A 188 -2.34 -13.55 15.62
N GLY A 189 -2.28 -14.40 16.65
CA GLY A 189 -2.47 -13.98 18.04
C GLY A 189 -3.91 -13.56 18.38
N LEU A 190 -4.92 -14.09 17.67
CA LEU A 190 -6.33 -13.81 17.94
C LEU A 190 -6.89 -14.70 19.07
N LYS A 191 -7.85 -14.17 19.82
CA LYS A 191 -8.68 -14.94 20.77
C LYS A 191 -9.75 -15.69 19.99
N VAL A 192 -9.70 -17.01 19.98
CA VAL A 192 -10.60 -17.82 19.14
C VAL A 192 -11.73 -18.44 19.96
N ILE A 193 -12.96 -18.24 19.49
CA ILE A 193 -14.15 -18.99 19.90
C ILE A 193 -14.55 -19.89 18.74
N LEU A 194 -14.63 -21.21 18.97
CA LEU A 194 -15.01 -22.19 17.98
C LEU A 194 -16.41 -22.74 18.24
N SER A 195 -17.31 -22.70 17.26
CA SER A 195 -18.64 -23.30 17.39
C SER A 195 -18.78 -24.63 16.64
N SER A 196 -19.56 -25.55 17.19
CA SER A 196 -19.94 -26.81 16.53
C SER A 196 -21.26 -27.35 17.08
N SER A 197 -21.86 -28.33 16.40
CA SER A 197 -23.03 -29.04 16.89
C SER A 197 -22.69 -30.32 17.69
N SER A 198 -21.39 -30.57 17.92
CA SER A 198 -20.89 -31.79 18.58
C SER A 198 -19.87 -31.44 19.65
N ASP A 199 -20.18 -31.77 20.90
CA ASP A 199 -19.25 -31.61 22.02
C ASP A 199 -18.01 -32.51 21.86
N GLU A 200 -18.17 -33.68 21.25
CA GLU A 200 -17.05 -34.58 20.95
C GLU A 200 -16.03 -33.89 20.02
N LYS A 201 -16.49 -33.25 18.95
CA LYS A 201 -15.62 -32.47 18.05
C LYS A 201 -14.97 -31.30 18.78
N LEU A 202 -15.72 -30.56 19.59
CA LEU A 202 -15.20 -29.41 20.36
C LEU A 202 -14.16 -29.84 21.40
N GLN A 203 -14.39 -30.96 22.10
CA GLN A 203 -13.45 -31.51 23.07
C GLN A 203 -12.15 -31.95 22.40
N LYS A 204 -12.25 -32.64 21.25
CA LYS A 204 -11.09 -33.01 20.43
C LYS A 204 -10.28 -31.77 20.01
N MET A 205 -10.95 -30.69 19.58
CA MET A 205 -10.26 -29.45 19.21
C MET A 205 -9.58 -28.76 20.39
N ARG A 206 -10.19 -28.73 21.58
CA ARG A 206 -9.53 -28.20 22.79
C ARG A 206 -8.28 -28.99 23.17
N GLN A 207 -8.32 -30.32 23.00
CA GLN A 207 -7.16 -31.18 23.28
C GLN A 207 -6.03 -30.96 22.28
N GLN A 208 -6.39 -30.79 21.00
CA GLN A 208 -5.42 -30.58 19.92
C GLN A 208 -4.80 -29.17 19.95
N PHE A 209 -5.57 -28.17 20.38
CA PHE A 209 -5.19 -26.76 20.41
C PHE A 209 -5.26 -26.16 21.83
N PRO A 210 -4.43 -26.61 22.79
CA PRO A 210 -4.59 -26.23 24.20
C PRO A 210 -4.07 -24.82 24.57
N SER A 211 -3.10 -24.27 23.83
CA SER A 211 -2.45 -22.99 24.16
C SER A 211 -2.29 -22.05 22.95
N PRO A 212 -2.82 -20.80 23.00
CA PRO A 212 -3.68 -20.24 24.07
C PRO A 212 -5.04 -20.96 24.16
N PRO A 213 -5.78 -20.86 25.28
CA PRO A 213 -7.04 -21.59 25.48
C PRO A 213 -8.04 -21.39 24.33
N LEU A 214 -8.58 -22.49 23.80
CA LEU A 214 -9.64 -22.47 22.79
C LEU A 214 -11.01 -22.45 23.47
N LEU A 215 -11.71 -21.32 23.35
CA LEU A 215 -13.08 -21.20 23.79
C LEU A 215 -13.99 -21.92 22.79
N THR A 216 -15.09 -22.51 23.26
CA THR A 216 -16.01 -23.21 22.35
C THR A 216 -17.47 -23.07 22.74
N VAL A 217 -18.35 -23.11 21.75
CA VAL A 217 -19.80 -23.00 21.93
C VAL A 217 -20.53 -24.11 21.15
N ASN A 218 -21.48 -24.79 21.78
CA ASN A 218 -22.32 -25.77 21.11
C ASN A 218 -23.67 -25.18 20.71
N TYR A 219 -23.83 -24.87 19.42
CA TYR A 219 -25.05 -24.21 18.91
C TYR A 219 -26.27 -25.14 18.81
N ARG A 220 -26.08 -26.47 18.95
CA ARG A 220 -27.20 -27.43 18.94
C ARG A 220 -27.84 -27.56 20.32
N LEU A 221 -27.02 -27.50 21.37
CA LEU A 221 -27.49 -27.61 22.76
C LEU A 221 -27.98 -26.27 23.32
N ASN A 222 -27.49 -25.16 22.78
CA ASN A 222 -27.94 -23.82 23.13
C ASN A 222 -28.49 -23.11 21.88
N SER A 223 -29.81 -22.91 21.83
CA SER A 223 -30.45 -22.17 20.73
C SER A 223 -30.11 -20.67 20.75
N GLN A 224 -29.74 -20.11 21.92
CA GLN A 224 -29.29 -18.74 22.14
C GLN A 224 -27.75 -18.70 22.28
N TRP A 225 -27.05 -19.37 21.36
CA TRP A 225 -25.59 -19.51 21.41
C TRP A 225 -24.85 -18.16 21.26
N GLU A 226 -25.47 -17.16 20.67
CA GLU A 226 -24.96 -15.79 20.59
C GLU A 226 -24.79 -15.15 21.97
N GLU A 227 -25.68 -15.47 22.92
CA GLU A 227 -25.58 -14.99 24.30
C GLU A 227 -24.40 -15.63 25.02
N GLU A 228 -24.09 -16.89 24.73
CA GLU A 228 -22.90 -17.55 25.26
C GLU A 228 -21.61 -16.94 24.68
N VAL A 229 -21.60 -16.59 23.40
CA VAL A 229 -20.48 -15.85 22.79
C VAL A 229 -20.30 -14.48 23.45
N LEU A 230 -21.39 -13.75 23.71
CA LEU A 230 -21.36 -12.50 24.45
C LEU A 230 -20.83 -12.71 25.87
N ARG A 231 -21.27 -13.74 26.58
CA ARG A 231 -20.77 -14.09 27.92
C ARG A 231 -19.26 -14.37 27.92
N LEU A 232 -18.77 -15.08 26.91
CA LEU A 232 -17.34 -15.38 26.73
C LEU A 232 -16.50 -14.16 26.32
N THR A 233 -17.15 -13.05 25.95
CA THR A 233 -16.52 -11.80 25.51
C THR A 233 -16.94 -10.61 26.39
N ASP A 234 -17.32 -10.88 27.64
CA ASP A 234 -17.70 -9.87 28.65
C ASP A 234 -18.80 -8.89 28.18
N GLY A 235 -19.71 -9.38 27.32
CA GLY A 235 -20.82 -8.62 26.76
C GLY A 235 -20.47 -7.77 25.54
N VAL A 236 -19.20 -7.70 25.14
CA VAL A 236 -18.74 -6.86 24.02
C VAL A 236 -19.07 -7.49 22.66
N GLY A 237 -18.93 -8.81 22.53
CA GLY A 237 -19.00 -9.53 21.27
C GLY A 237 -17.63 -9.65 20.58
N VAL A 238 -17.56 -10.51 19.55
CA VAL A 238 -16.31 -10.75 18.81
C VAL A 238 -16.03 -9.67 17.77
N ASP A 239 -14.76 -9.44 17.43
CA ASP A 239 -14.36 -8.49 16.39
C ASP A 239 -14.74 -8.97 14.99
N LEU A 240 -14.61 -10.28 14.75
CA LEU A 240 -14.93 -10.91 13.47
C LEU A 240 -15.65 -12.25 13.64
N VAL A 241 -16.60 -12.53 12.76
CA VAL A 241 -17.21 -13.86 12.60
C VAL A 241 -16.84 -14.45 11.25
N VAL A 242 -16.30 -15.68 11.24
CA VAL A 242 -16.22 -16.54 10.06
C VAL A 242 -17.51 -17.34 9.99
N GLU A 243 -18.47 -16.82 9.23
CA GLU A 243 -19.86 -17.28 9.18
C GLU A 243 -20.06 -18.31 8.05
N VAL A 244 -20.53 -19.51 8.39
CA VAL A 244 -20.69 -20.62 7.41
C VAL A 244 -22.09 -21.19 7.35
N GLY A 245 -22.99 -20.83 8.27
CA GLY A 245 -24.34 -21.41 8.34
C GLY A 245 -25.32 -20.77 7.36
N GLY A 246 -25.33 -19.43 7.25
CA GLY A 246 -26.27 -18.72 6.37
C GLY A 246 -27.52 -18.27 7.13
N CYS A 247 -28.71 -18.37 6.53
CA CYS A 247 -29.94 -17.80 7.12
C CYS A 247 -30.18 -18.17 8.60
N GLN A 248 -29.88 -19.41 9.02
CA GLN A 248 -30.15 -19.88 10.38
C GLN A 248 -29.28 -19.20 11.45
N SER A 249 -28.06 -18.80 11.10
CA SER A 249 -27.07 -18.31 12.06
C SER A 249 -26.66 -16.85 11.84
N LEU A 250 -26.86 -16.30 10.64
CA LEU A 250 -26.35 -14.98 10.26
C LEU A 250 -26.82 -13.87 11.22
N VAL A 251 -28.11 -13.82 11.55
CA VAL A 251 -28.63 -12.80 12.48
C VAL A 251 -28.02 -12.94 13.88
N GLN A 252 -27.91 -14.17 14.39
CA GLN A 252 -27.27 -14.45 15.68
C GLN A 252 -25.77 -14.11 15.68
N SER A 253 -25.07 -14.37 14.58
CA SER A 253 -23.68 -13.95 14.37
C SER A 253 -23.55 -12.43 14.45
N MET A 254 -24.44 -11.67 13.82
CA MET A 254 -24.46 -10.21 13.95
C MET A 254 -24.75 -9.77 15.40
N LYS A 255 -25.65 -10.47 16.12
CA LYS A 255 -25.98 -10.20 17.53
C LYS A 255 -24.83 -10.49 18.51
N CYS A 256 -23.88 -11.36 18.18
CA CYS A 256 -22.67 -11.59 18.99
C CYS A 256 -21.39 -10.96 18.43
N THR A 257 -21.47 -10.22 17.32
CA THR A 257 -20.35 -9.41 16.79
C THR A 257 -20.36 -8.03 17.44
N ARG A 258 -19.23 -7.54 17.94
CA ARG A 258 -19.17 -6.21 18.57
C ARG A 258 -19.72 -5.13 17.62
N ARG A 259 -20.19 -4.01 18.17
CA ARG A 259 -20.66 -2.90 17.32
C ARG A 259 -19.52 -2.42 16.41
N GLY A 260 -19.80 -2.24 15.12
CA GLY A 260 -18.77 -1.91 14.11
C GLY A 260 -17.89 -3.10 13.68
N GLY A 261 -18.15 -4.32 14.17
CA GLY A 261 -17.38 -5.51 13.82
C GLY A 261 -17.78 -6.12 12.46
N ILE A 262 -17.07 -7.18 12.09
CA ILE A 262 -17.15 -7.77 10.74
C ILE A 262 -17.80 -9.15 10.79
N VAL A 263 -18.78 -9.39 9.92
CA VAL A 263 -19.27 -10.73 9.62
C VAL A 263 -18.83 -11.10 8.21
N SER A 264 -17.97 -12.11 8.11
CA SER A 264 -17.51 -12.67 6.84
C SER A 264 -18.37 -13.86 6.48
N GLN A 265 -19.36 -13.65 5.60
CA GLN A 265 -20.26 -14.69 5.09
C GLN A 265 -19.52 -15.56 4.08
N VAL A 266 -19.10 -16.75 4.49
CA VAL A 266 -18.33 -17.71 3.69
C VAL A 266 -19.23 -18.76 3.03
N GLY A 267 -20.19 -19.30 3.78
CA GLY A 267 -20.95 -20.48 3.37
C GLY A 267 -22.43 -20.41 3.74
N TYR A 268 -23.18 -21.43 3.37
CA TYR A 268 -24.63 -21.53 3.63
C TYR A 268 -25.00 -22.99 3.98
N LEU A 269 -24.29 -23.58 4.95
CA LEU A 269 -24.44 -24.99 5.32
C LEU A 269 -25.82 -25.32 5.92
N SER A 270 -26.54 -24.33 6.43
CA SER A 270 -27.89 -24.53 6.98
C SER A 270 -28.94 -24.59 5.87
N GLN A 271 -30.17 -24.99 6.23
CA GLN A 271 -31.30 -24.73 5.35
C GLN A 271 -31.47 -23.22 5.18
N GLN A 272 -31.74 -22.77 3.95
CA GLN A 272 -31.93 -21.36 3.64
C GLN A 272 -33.42 -21.04 3.67
N ASP A 273 -33.83 -20.27 4.68
CA ASP A 273 -35.18 -19.75 4.83
C ASP A 273 -35.11 -18.23 5.03
N PRO A 274 -35.59 -17.42 4.07
CA PRO A 274 -35.60 -15.96 4.19
C PRO A 274 -36.36 -15.44 5.43
N SER A 275 -37.30 -16.21 5.99
CA SER A 275 -38.04 -15.80 7.19
C SER A 275 -37.12 -15.58 8.39
N GLN A 276 -35.99 -16.30 8.44
CA GLN A 276 -34.99 -16.21 9.50
C GLN A 276 -34.14 -14.94 9.43
N LEU A 277 -34.28 -14.15 8.35
CA LEU A 277 -33.63 -12.86 8.17
C LEU A 277 -34.55 -11.68 8.54
N ALA A 278 -35.67 -11.92 9.23
CA ALA A 278 -36.62 -10.86 9.59
C ALA A 278 -35.98 -9.68 10.33
N GLU A 279 -35.04 -9.94 11.25
CA GLU A 279 -34.30 -8.92 12.01
C GLU A 279 -33.01 -8.45 11.32
N PHE A 280 -32.74 -8.90 10.09
CA PHE A 280 -31.44 -8.68 9.46
C PHE A 280 -31.10 -7.18 9.34
N LEU A 281 -32.00 -6.38 8.77
CA LEU A 281 -31.75 -4.96 8.55
C LEU A 281 -31.68 -4.17 9.87
N SER A 282 -32.55 -4.48 10.83
CA SER A 282 -32.55 -3.80 12.13
C SER A 282 -31.25 -4.08 12.89
N VAL A 283 -30.81 -5.34 12.95
CA VAL A 283 -29.55 -5.70 13.62
C VAL A 283 -28.34 -5.15 12.89
N LEU A 284 -28.32 -5.20 11.54
CA LEU A 284 -27.23 -4.65 10.73
C LEU A 284 -27.00 -3.15 11.02
N ILE A 285 -28.10 -2.37 11.07
CA ILE A 285 -28.06 -0.92 11.32
C ILE A 285 -27.70 -0.64 12.79
N ASP A 286 -28.41 -1.24 13.74
CA ASP A 286 -28.23 -0.98 15.17
C ASP A 286 -26.80 -1.33 15.65
N ARG A 287 -26.28 -2.47 15.19
CA ARG A 287 -24.94 -2.94 15.53
C ARG A 287 -23.85 -2.39 14.61
N ARG A 288 -24.19 -1.64 13.55
CA ARG A 288 -23.26 -1.09 12.56
C ARG A 288 -22.34 -2.17 11.98
N ILE A 289 -22.89 -3.34 11.67
CA ILE A 289 -22.09 -4.49 11.22
C ILE A 289 -21.58 -4.29 9.80
N VAL A 290 -20.31 -4.63 9.57
CA VAL A 290 -19.78 -4.80 8.22
C VAL A 290 -20.01 -6.24 7.79
N LEU A 291 -21.06 -6.47 6.99
CA LEU A 291 -21.30 -7.76 6.36
C LEU A 291 -20.59 -7.82 5.01
N ARG A 292 -19.73 -8.82 4.82
CA ARG A 292 -19.06 -9.06 3.53
C ARG A 292 -19.22 -10.50 3.07
N GLY A 293 -19.46 -10.67 1.77
CA GLY A 293 -19.42 -11.99 1.14
C GLY A 293 -17.99 -12.41 0.87
N ILE A 294 -17.67 -13.66 1.21
CA ILE A 294 -16.39 -14.29 0.91
C ILE A 294 -16.62 -15.38 -0.13
N ASN A 295 -15.92 -15.26 -1.25
CA ASN A 295 -15.96 -16.20 -2.35
C ASN A 295 -14.51 -16.54 -2.71
N ALA A 296 -13.95 -17.53 -2.00
CA ALA A 296 -12.53 -17.85 -2.04
C ALA A 296 -11.66 -16.57 -1.92
N GLY A 297 -10.74 -16.37 -2.85
CA GLY A 297 -9.96 -15.14 -2.99
C GLY A 297 -9.33 -15.05 -4.37
N SER A 298 -8.67 -13.92 -4.62
CA SER A 298 -7.95 -13.70 -5.86
C SER A 298 -6.65 -14.50 -5.92
N LYS A 299 -6.04 -14.57 -7.11
CA LYS A 299 -4.66 -15.06 -7.27
C LYS A 299 -3.69 -14.34 -6.34
N HIS A 300 -3.81 -13.02 -6.22
CA HIS A 300 -2.97 -12.24 -5.31
C HIS A 300 -3.16 -12.64 -3.85
N ASP A 301 -4.39 -12.94 -3.43
CA ASP A 301 -4.66 -13.40 -2.05
C ASP A 301 -3.99 -14.75 -1.77
N MET A 302 -3.95 -15.63 -2.76
CA MET A 302 -3.27 -16.91 -2.65
C MET A 302 -1.74 -16.76 -2.61
N ASP A 303 -1.17 -15.87 -3.43
CA ASP A 303 0.26 -15.56 -3.41
C ASP A 303 0.68 -14.94 -2.05
N ASP A 304 -0.15 -14.04 -1.50
CA ASP A 304 0.06 -13.44 -0.16
C ASP A 304 -0.03 -14.50 0.95
N LEU A 305 -1.04 -15.38 0.89
CA LEU A 305 -1.17 -16.50 1.83
C LEU A 305 0.07 -17.41 1.77
N CYS A 306 0.48 -17.86 0.58
CA CYS A 306 1.64 -18.74 0.44
C CYS A 306 2.93 -18.10 0.96
N THR A 307 3.06 -16.78 0.80
CA THR A 307 4.16 -16.00 1.38
C THR A 307 4.11 -16.02 2.91
N ALA A 308 2.94 -15.77 3.50
CA ALA A 308 2.74 -15.80 4.94
C ALA A 308 3.02 -17.19 5.54
N LEU A 309 2.57 -18.26 4.88
CA LEU A 309 2.85 -19.64 5.27
C LEU A 309 4.35 -19.95 5.25
N THR A 310 5.04 -19.53 4.17
CA THR A 310 6.50 -19.72 4.06
C THR A 310 7.27 -18.99 5.16
N ALA A 311 6.83 -17.78 5.53
CA ALA A 311 7.46 -16.98 6.59
C ALA A 311 7.21 -17.55 7.99
N THR A 312 5.99 -18.00 8.26
CA THR A 312 5.57 -18.50 9.58
C THR A 312 5.84 -19.98 9.81
N ARG A 313 6.08 -20.74 8.73
CA ARG A 313 6.30 -22.19 8.75
C ARG A 313 5.16 -22.98 9.40
N ILE A 314 3.92 -22.50 9.28
CA ILE A 314 2.72 -23.19 9.78
C ILE A 314 2.58 -24.54 9.08
N ASP A 315 2.40 -25.61 9.86
CA ASP A 315 2.04 -26.96 9.37
C ASP A 315 0.51 -27.15 9.33
N PHE A 316 0.04 -28.24 8.71
CA PHE A 316 -1.40 -28.52 8.59
C PHE A 316 -1.80 -29.97 8.88
N ASP A 317 -0.88 -30.81 9.33
CA ASP A 317 -1.13 -32.22 9.64
C ASP A 317 -2.26 -32.39 10.66
N ASP A 318 -2.40 -31.42 11.57
CA ASP A 318 -3.41 -31.37 12.61
C ASP A 318 -4.82 -30.98 12.11
N ILE A 319 -4.95 -30.50 10.87
CA ILE A 319 -6.23 -30.16 10.25
C ILE A 319 -6.54 -31.01 9.00
N ILE A 320 -5.74 -32.03 8.73
CA ILE A 320 -6.05 -33.09 7.77
C ILE A 320 -6.73 -34.23 8.54
N ASP A 321 -8.00 -34.47 8.22
CA ASP A 321 -8.82 -35.51 8.84
C ASP A 321 -8.29 -36.91 8.49
N SER A 322 -8.10 -37.12 7.19
CA SER A 322 -7.71 -38.39 6.61
C SER A 322 -7.12 -38.20 5.21
N THR A 323 -6.21 -39.11 4.85
CA THR A 323 -5.65 -39.21 3.50
C THR A 323 -6.01 -40.57 2.93
N GLU A 324 -6.69 -40.58 1.79
CA GLU A 324 -7.16 -41.79 1.12
C GLU A 324 -6.53 -41.93 -0.29
N PRO A 325 -6.44 -43.14 -0.84
CA PRO A 325 -6.02 -43.32 -2.23
C PRO A 325 -6.99 -42.64 -3.21
N PHE A 326 -6.46 -42.11 -4.31
CA PHE A 326 -7.23 -41.46 -5.39
C PHE A 326 -8.45 -42.27 -5.85
N GLU A 327 -8.33 -43.61 -5.90
CA GLU A 327 -9.40 -44.51 -6.32
C GLU A 327 -10.62 -44.53 -5.38
N LYS A 328 -10.51 -44.02 -4.14
CA LYS A 328 -11.61 -43.93 -3.17
C LYS A 328 -12.39 -42.61 -3.23
N ALA A 329 -12.26 -41.82 -4.30
CA ALA A 329 -12.90 -40.51 -4.41
C ALA A 329 -14.40 -40.50 -4.12
N ASP A 330 -15.14 -41.50 -4.61
CA ASP A 330 -16.59 -41.62 -4.39
C ASP A 330 -16.95 -41.78 -2.89
N GLN A 331 -16.24 -42.66 -2.20
CA GLN A 331 -16.40 -42.92 -0.76
C GLN A 331 -16.02 -41.67 0.07
N ALA A 332 -14.98 -40.97 -0.36
CA ALA A 332 -14.53 -39.74 0.28
C ALA A 332 -15.55 -38.60 0.13
N ILE A 333 -16.17 -38.47 -1.05
CA ILE A 333 -17.25 -37.51 -1.30
C ILE A 333 -18.44 -37.80 -0.38
N GLU A 334 -18.85 -39.07 -0.26
CA GLU A 334 -19.94 -39.47 0.63
C GLU A 334 -19.60 -39.24 2.12
N TYR A 335 -18.36 -39.48 2.53
CA TYR A 335 -17.90 -39.20 3.90
C TYR A 335 -18.03 -37.70 4.24
N ILE A 336 -17.68 -36.82 3.29
CA ILE A 336 -17.80 -35.37 3.43
C ILE A 336 -19.26 -34.92 3.45
N TRP A 337 -20.11 -35.52 2.61
CA TRP A 337 -21.54 -35.24 2.55
C TRP A 337 -22.23 -35.49 3.89
N GLN A 338 -21.80 -36.55 4.59
CA GLN A 338 -22.30 -36.91 5.92
C GLN A 338 -21.77 -36.00 7.05
N GLY A 339 -20.87 -35.06 6.76
CA GLY A 339 -20.33 -34.10 7.73
C GLY A 339 -19.45 -34.72 8.82
N LYS A 340 -18.87 -35.90 8.57
CA LYS A 340 -18.10 -36.67 9.56
C LYS A 340 -16.72 -36.06 9.83
N GLN A 341 -16.09 -35.48 8.82
CA GLN A 341 -14.75 -34.91 8.86
C GLN A 341 -14.56 -33.80 9.91
N ILE A 342 -13.32 -33.67 10.38
CA ILE A 342 -12.79 -32.47 11.03
C ILE A 342 -11.61 -31.97 10.20
N GLY A 343 -11.76 -30.80 9.58
CA GLY A 343 -10.76 -30.25 8.66
C GLY A 343 -10.93 -30.78 7.24
N LYS A 344 -9.84 -31.24 6.62
CA LYS A 344 -9.76 -31.59 5.19
C LYS A 344 -9.50 -33.08 4.99
N LEU A 345 -10.22 -33.69 4.04
CA LEU A 345 -9.91 -35.03 3.51
C LEU A 345 -9.13 -34.86 2.21
N VAL A 346 -8.00 -35.55 2.11
CA VAL A 346 -7.09 -35.47 0.96
C VAL A 346 -7.02 -36.81 0.23
N LEU A 347 -7.02 -36.77 -1.09
CA LEU A 347 -6.81 -37.91 -1.97
C LEU A 347 -5.38 -37.85 -2.51
N HIS A 348 -4.55 -38.85 -2.19
CA HIS A 348 -3.19 -38.95 -2.73
C HIS A 348 -3.18 -39.73 -4.05
N VAL A 349 -2.56 -39.15 -5.08
CA VAL A 349 -2.48 -39.72 -6.43
C VAL A 349 -1.28 -40.65 -6.55
N VAL A 350 -1.54 -41.96 -6.69
CA VAL A 350 -0.51 -42.98 -6.87
C VAL A 350 -0.25 -43.22 -8.36
N TYR A 351 1.01 -43.09 -8.78
CA TYR A 351 1.47 -43.45 -10.12
C TYR A 351 2.07 -44.86 -10.11
N ILE A 352 1.41 -45.83 -10.73
CA ILE A 352 1.98 -47.16 -10.91
C ILE A 352 3.04 -47.09 -12.01
N LEU A 353 4.31 -47.33 -11.66
CA LEU A 353 5.38 -47.55 -12.63
C LEU A 353 5.08 -48.82 -13.43
N ARG A 354 4.47 -48.69 -14.62
CA ARG A 354 4.45 -49.79 -15.59
C ARG A 354 5.83 -49.86 -16.23
N ILE A 355 6.71 -50.72 -15.68
CA ILE A 355 7.92 -51.14 -16.37
C ILE A 355 7.48 -51.99 -17.58
N ALA A 356 7.57 -51.43 -18.78
CA ALA A 356 7.34 -52.17 -20.01
C ALA A 356 8.60 -52.98 -20.35
N SER A 357 8.67 -54.24 -19.93
CA SER A 357 9.44 -55.32 -20.59
C SER A 357 9.03 -56.69 -20.04
N PRO A 358 8.63 -57.66 -20.89
CA PRO A 358 8.34 -59.02 -20.46
C PRO A 358 9.66 -59.79 -20.37
N ASN A 359 10.33 -59.75 -19.22
CA ASN A 359 11.33 -60.74 -18.74
C ASN A 359 12.11 -60.15 -17.56
N MET A 360 11.49 -60.04 -16.38
CA MET A 360 12.26 -60.01 -15.13
C MET A 360 11.37 -60.46 -13.98
N SER A 361 11.83 -61.48 -13.25
CA SER A 361 11.15 -62.06 -12.10
C SER A 361 11.04 -61.08 -10.93
N ILE A 362 9.92 -61.18 -10.23
CA ILE A 362 9.48 -60.37 -9.10
C ILE A 362 10.45 -60.50 -7.92
N GLU A 363 11.04 -59.38 -7.48
CA GLU A 363 11.52 -59.22 -6.10
C GLU A 363 10.86 -57.99 -5.48
N SER A 364 10.23 -58.22 -4.32
CA SER A 364 9.42 -57.28 -3.57
C SER A 364 10.27 -56.18 -2.93
N VAL A 365 10.05 -54.92 -3.31
CA VAL A 365 10.50 -53.78 -2.50
C VAL A 365 9.32 -53.28 -1.68
N ARG A 366 9.20 -53.81 -0.46
CA ARG A 366 8.47 -53.18 0.65
C ARG A 366 9.28 -51.96 1.10
N THR A 367 8.76 -50.75 0.94
CA THR A 367 9.24 -49.59 1.69
C THR A 367 8.57 -49.57 3.05
N THR A 368 9.35 -49.95 4.06
CA THR A 368 9.04 -49.88 5.49
C THR A 368 8.95 -48.42 5.94
N ARG A 369 7.78 -48.03 6.49
CA ARG A 369 7.68 -46.96 7.48
C ARG A 369 8.23 -47.51 8.81
N SER A 370 9.22 -46.84 9.40
CA SER A 370 9.56 -47.00 10.81
C SER A 370 9.66 -45.60 11.42
N ALA A 371 8.61 -45.26 12.17
CA ALA A 371 8.69 -44.34 13.27
C ALA A 371 9.30 -45.11 14.44
N ASP A 372 10.49 -44.73 14.89
CA ASP A 372 11.01 -44.92 16.26
C ASP A 372 12.51 -44.66 16.27
N THR A 373 12.92 -43.39 16.39
CA THR A 373 14.16 -43.04 17.11
C THR A 373 14.15 -41.56 17.43
N LEU A 374 13.97 -41.24 18.72
CA LEU A 374 14.52 -40.11 19.49
C LEU A 374 13.56 -39.72 20.64
N ARG A 375 13.41 -40.63 21.59
CA ARG A 375 13.18 -40.29 23.01
C ARG A 375 14.36 -40.87 23.79
N LYS A 376 15.18 -40.00 24.39
CA LYS A 376 15.81 -40.13 25.71
C LYS A 376 16.92 -39.08 25.86
N ASN A 377 16.65 -38.06 26.67
CA ASN A 377 17.64 -37.55 27.62
C ASN A 377 16.90 -36.85 28.78
N PRO A 378 16.80 -37.46 29.97
CA PRO A 378 16.36 -36.80 31.18
C PRO A 378 17.59 -36.34 31.98
N ASP A 379 17.58 -35.08 32.41
CA ASP A 379 18.17 -34.58 33.68
C ASP A 379 18.38 -33.07 33.56
N PHE A 380 17.56 -32.30 34.29
CA PHE A 380 17.98 -31.18 35.16
C PHE A 380 16.73 -30.57 35.85
N ASN A 381 16.50 -31.04 37.07
CA ASN A 381 16.01 -30.37 38.30
C ASN A 381 15.77 -28.82 38.22
N THR A 382 14.82 -28.14 38.89
CA THR A 382 14.20 -28.35 40.22
C THR A 382 13.06 -27.31 40.45
N GLN A 383 11.98 -27.74 41.10
CA GLN A 383 11.11 -27.13 42.14
C GLN A 383 10.72 -25.63 42.21
N LEU A 384 9.46 -25.45 42.67
CA LEU A 384 8.81 -24.39 43.51
C LEU A 384 7.53 -23.88 42.79
N VAL A 385 6.30 -23.90 43.31
CA VAL A 385 5.68 -24.02 44.64
C VAL A 385 4.26 -24.61 44.50
N SER A 386 3.84 -25.33 45.53
CA SER A 386 2.54 -25.92 45.78
C SER A 386 1.39 -24.94 46.04
N GLY A 387 0.20 -25.30 45.56
CA GLY A 387 -1.01 -25.43 46.41
C GLY A 387 -1.94 -24.23 46.54
N PHE A 388 -3.20 -24.40 46.15
CA PHE A 388 -4.37 -24.25 47.05
C PHE A 388 -5.61 -24.90 46.42
N LYS A 389 -6.38 -25.62 47.25
CA LYS A 389 -7.64 -26.32 46.94
C LYS A 389 -8.86 -25.48 47.37
N SER A 390 -10.01 -25.95 46.89
CA SER A 390 -11.38 -25.93 47.46
C SER A 390 -12.27 -24.77 47.01
N GLY A 391 -13.34 -25.05 46.24
CA GLY A 391 -14.70 -25.37 46.74
C GLY A 391 -15.61 -24.24 46.21
N GLY A 392 -16.81 -24.39 45.67
CA GLY A 392 -17.87 -25.38 45.74
C GLY A 392 -19.19 -24.58 45.76
N GLY A 393 -20.21 -24.97 44.98
CA GLY A 393 -21.58 -24.52 45.18
C GLY A 393 -22.24 -23.75 44.03
N SER A 394 -23.16 -24.43 43.36
CA SER A 394 -24.30 -23.90 42.59
C SER A 394 -25.59 -24.23 43.38
N PRO A 395 -26.82 -24.01 42.88
CA PRO A 395 -27.52 -22.85 42.27
C PRO A 395 -28.88 -22.67 43.07
N PRO A 396 -30.11 -22.40 42.54
CA PRO A 396 -30.60 -21.98 41.21
C PRO A 396 -31.82 -21.02 41.14
N ALA A 397 -32.23 -20.75 39.89
CA ALA A 397 -33.60 -20.56 39.36
C ALA A 397 -34.32 -19.22 39.67
N SER A 398 -35.23 -18.68 38.84
CA SER A 398 -36.19 -19.28 37.91
C SER A 398 -36.86 -18.21 37.00
N SER A 399 -37.37 -18.65 35.83
CA SER A 399 -38.67 -18.34 35.17
C SER A 399 -39.13 -16.87 35.00
N GLY A 400 -39.79 -16.45 33.93
CA GLY A 400 -40.52 -17.13 32.84
C GLY A 400 -41.12 -16.04 31.92
N ASP A 401 -41.38 -16.39 30.67
CA ASP A 401 -42.73 -16.50 30.05
C ASP A 401 -43.18 -15.18 29.38
N GLU A 402 -43.24 -15.14 28.04
CA GLU A 402 -44.46 -15.31 27.20
C GLU A 402 -45.42 -14.11 27.32
N ALA A 403 -46.10 -13.59 26.30
CA ALA A 403 -46.19 -13.83 24.87
C ALA A 403 -47.05 -12.69 24.26
N ASP A 404 -47.04 -12.64 22.93
CA ASP A 404 -48.22 -12.52 22.07
C ASP A 404 -48.88 -11.20 21.62
N MET A 405 -49.20 -11.29 20.31
CA MET A 405 -50.25 -10.67 19.49
C MET A 405 -50.04 -9.23 18.97
N ASP A 406 -49.74 -8.99 17.69
CA ASP A 406 -50.42 -9.35 16.42
C ASP A 406 -51.39 -8.25 15.94
N VAL A 407 -51.59 -8.20 14.62
CA VAL A 407 -52.70 -7.60 13.86
C VAL A 407 -52.45 -6.27 13.09
N ARG A 408 -52.18 -6.45 11.77
CA ARG A 408 -52.81 -5.81 10.56
C ARG A 408 -52.71 -4.27 10.39
N SER A 409 -52.62 -3.62 9.22
CA SER A 409 -52.74 -3.95 7.79
C SER A 409 -52.62 -2.63 6.96
N PHE A 410 -51.86 -2.64 5.84
CA PHE A 410 -52.03 -1.92 4.53
C PHE A 410 -52.35 -0.40 4.43
N PRO A 411 -52.25 0.29 3.26
CA PRO A 411 -51.46 0.10 2.01
C PRO A 411 -50.82 1.41 1.44
N MET A 412 -50.08 1.30 0.31
CA MET A 412 -49.95 2.24 -0.86
C MET A 412 -49.79 3.77 -0.60
N THR A 413 -48.89 4.56 -1.21
CA THR A 413 -48.44 4.67 -2.61
C THR A 413 -47.42 5.83 -2.75
N SER A 414 -46.60 5.76 -3.79
CA SER A 414 -45.77 6.78 -4.47
C SER A 414 -46.07 8.28 -4.24
N SER A 415 -45.01 9.08 -4.05
CA SER A 415 -44.93 10.46 -4.56
C SER A 415 -43.48 10.95 -4.67
N TYR A 416 -43.10 11.37 -5.87
CA TYR A 416 -41.91 12.17 -6.18
C TYR A 416 -42.06 13.60 -5.65
N CYS A 417 -41.03 14.16 -5.00
CA CYS A 417 -40.64 15.55 -5.24
C CYS A 417 -39.21 15.86 -4.76
N SER A 418 -38.66 16.88 -5.42
CA SER A 418 -37.27 17.28 -5.60
C SER A 418 -36.64 18.13 -4.48
N HIS A 419 -35.30 18.12 -4.48
CA HIS A 419 -34.34 19.15 -4.04
C HIS A 419 -34.54 19.82 -2.67
N SER A 420 -33.65 19.47 -1.73
CA SER A 420 -32.93 20.45 -0.93
C SER A 420 -31.61 19.84 -0.46
N ASN A 421 -30.54 20.61 -0.55
CA ASN A 421 -29.23 20.30 0.00
C ASN A 421 -29.11 21.10 1.30
N PRO A 422 -29.06 20.46 2.48
CA PRO A 422 -28.59 21.12 3.69
C PRO A 422 -27.26 20.52 4.14
N GLU A 423 -26.27 21.39 4.20
CA GLU A 423 -25.14 21.41 5.13
C GLU A 423 -24.63 20.07 5.70
N MET A 424 -23.41 19.74 5.28
CA MET A 424 -22.56 18.69 5.81
C MET A 424 -22.25 18.97 7.30
N SER A 425 -23.08 18.43 8.19
CA SER A 425 -22.72 18.26 9.60
C SER A 425 -21.98 16.93 9.76
N GLU A 426 -20.72 17.01 10.19
CA GLU A 426 -19.94 15.86 10.63
C GLU A 426 -20.55 15.32 11.93
N ASN A 427 -21.34 14.26 11.85
CA ASN A 427 -21.68 13.45 13.01
C ASN A 427 -20.51 12.50 13.29
N LYS A 428 -19.71 12.83 14.31
CA LYS A 428 -18.78 11.90 14.95
C LYS A 428 -19.57 10.82 15.69
N ASP A 429 -19.34 9.57 15.32
CA ASP A 429 -19.87 8.39 16.01
C ASP A 429 -18.92 8.03 17.18
N PRO A 430 -19.38 7.78 18.42
CA PRO A 430 -18.53 7.86 19.61
C PRO A 430 -18.03 6.50 20.15
N LEU A 431 -17.37 5.67 19.34
CA LEU A 431 -16.79 4.38 19.80
C LEU A 431 -15.45 3.99 19.09
N ASP A 432 -14.67 4.98 18.66
CA ASP A 432 -13.26 4.77 18.23
C ASP A 432 -12.36 5.18 19.42
N ASP A 433 -11.86 4.21 20.19
CA ASP A 433 -10.93 4.49 21.30
C ASP A 433 -10.08 3.25 21.65
N GLU A 434 -9.55 2.54 20.64
CA GLU A 434 -8.30 1.78 20.83
C GLU A 434 -7.27 2.09 19.73
N PRO A 435 -6.02 2.41 20.09
CA PRO A 435 -5.06 2.97 19.16
C PRO A 435 -4.51 1.95 18.16
N THR A 436 -4.59 2.30 16.87
CA THR A 436 -3.90 1.57 15.79
C THR A 436 -2.39 1.86 15.88
N HIS A 437 -1.57 0.82 16.03
CA HIS A 437 -0.11 0.96 16.10
C HIS A 437 0.49 1.17 14.71
N ASP A 438 0.92 2.39 14.42
CA ASP A 438 1.61 2.78 13.19
C ASP A 438 3.13 2.58 13.30
N ALA A 439 3.76 2.01 12.26
CA ALA A 439 5.20 1.72 12.25
C ALA A 439 6.12 2.95 12.39
N VAL A 440 5.61 4.15 12.10
CA VAL A 440 6.32 5.42 12.22
C VAL A 440 5.84 6.22 13.43
N PHE A 441 4.53 6.33 13.61
CA PHE A 441 3.90 7.25 14.57
C PHE A 441 3.52 6.59 15.91
N GLY A 442 3.61 5.26 16.03
CA GLY A 442 3.21 4.52 17.23
C GLY A 442 1.70 4.42 17.37
N GLU A 443 1.21 4.34 18.61
CA GLU A 443 -0.22 4.27 18.93
C GLU A 443 -0.95 5.57 18.55
N ILE A 444 -1.79 5.51 17.52
CA ILE A 444 -2.65 6.62 17.09
C ILE A 444 -3.95 6.55 17.88
N THR A 445 -4.13 7.46 18.83
CA THR A 445 -5.37 7.61 19.61
C THR A 445 -6.30 8.67 19.00
N ASP A 446 -7.59 8.57 19.29
CA ASP A 446 -8.62 9.50 18.81
C ASP A 446 -8.53 10.90 19.41
N GLU A 447 -7.94 11.02 20.60
CA GLU A 447 -7.62 12.30 21.24
C GLU A 447 -6.38 12.99 20.63
N GLY A 448 -5.63 12.32 19.75
CA GLY A 448 -4.37 12.77 19.15
C GLY A 448 -4.46 13.31 17.71
N PRO A 449 -3.42 13.95 17.17
CA PRO A 449 -3.39 14.34 15.76
C PRO A 449 -3.32 13.11 14.84
N ASN A 450 -4.32 12.92 13.97
CA ASN A 450 -4.30 11.86 12.95
C ASN A 450 -3.34 12.21 11.80
N TYR A 451 -2.21 11.49 11.73
CA TYR A 451 -1.16 11.70 10.73
C TYR A 451 -1.41 10.98 9.39
N ARG A 452 -2.22 9.91 9.32
CA ARG A 452 -2.56 9.23 8.06
C ARG A 452 -3.81 9.81 7.39
N ASN A 453 -3.80 11.12 7.15
CA ASN A 453 -4.99 11.83 6.69
C ASN A 453 -4.91 12.34 5.24
N VAL A 454 -3.87 11.99 4.48
CA VAL A 454 -3.69 12.50 3.11
C VAL A 454 -4.25 11.50 2.08
N GLY A 455 -5.31 11.90 1.36
CA GLY A 455 -5.89 11.11 0.26
C GLY A 455 -5.10 11.19 -1.04
N PHE A 456 -5.51 10.43 -2.07
CA PHE A 456 -4.83 10.38 -3.38
C PHE A 456 -4.65 11.77 -4.02
N LEU A 457 -5.74 12.52 -4.21
CA LEU A 457 -5.69 13.82 -4.88
C LEU A 457 -4.97 14.87 -4.01
N GLY A 458 -5.13 14.76 -2.69
CA GLY A 458 -4.36 15.55 -1.72
C GLY A 458 -2.85 15.33 -1.85
N THR A 459 -2.44 14.07 -2.06
CA THR A 459 -1.03 13.70 -2.29
C THR A 459 -0.48 14.35 -3.55
N VAL A 460 -1.22 14.24 -4.67
CA VAL A 460 -0.82 14.84 -5.96
C VAL A 460 -0.58 16.33 -5.80
N ILE A 461 -1.52 17.04 -5.17
CA ILE A 461 -1.46 18.49 -5.03
C ILE A 461 -0.36 18.92 -4.06
N LEU A 462 -0.17 18.19 -2.97
CA LEU A 462 0.91 18.45 -2.03
C LEU A 462 2.29 18.25 -2.69
N MET A 463 2.46 17.18 -3.46
CA MET A 463 3.68 16.91 -4.24
C MET A 463 3.92 17.98 -5.32
N MET A 464 2.88 18.36 -6.07
CA MET A 464 2.98 19.43 -7.06
C MET A 464 3.34 20.75 -6.40
N LYS A 465 2.72 21.08 -5.26
CA LYS A 465 2.97 22.33 -4.55
C LYS A 465 4.36 22.40 -3.91
N THR A 466 4.90 21.25 -3.50
CA THR A 466 6.27 21.14 -2.97
C THR A 466 7.32 21.46 -4.05
N GLN A 467 6.98 21.31 -5.34
CA GLN A 467 7.86 21.67 -6.46
C GLN A 467 7.50 23.04 -7.06
N ILE A 468 6.21 23.28 -7.33
CA ILE A 468 5.67 24.49 -7.96
C ILE A 468 5.47 25.60 -6.91
N GLY A 469 6.45 26.50 -6.87
CA GLY A 469 6.39 27.72 -6.08
C GLY A 469 7.67 28.52 -6.25
N LEU A 470 8.78 27.92 -5.84
CA LEU A 470 10.12 28.53 -5.95
C LEU A 470 10.83 28.03 -7.21
N GLY A 471 10.70 26.75 -7.54
CA GLY A 471 11.41 26.10 -8.63
C GLY A 471 11.13 26.66 -10.02
N VAL A 472 9.85 26.90 -10.33
CA VAL A 472 9.40 27.40 -11.65
C VAL A 472 9.91 28.80 -11.97
N LEU A 473 10.20 29.61 -10.94
CA LEU A 473 10.53 31.02 -11.10
C LEU A 473 11.97 31.25 -11.60
N SER A 474 12.82 30.23 -11.56
CA SER A 474 14.23 30.29 -12.01
C SER A 474 14.47 29.61 -13.37
N VAL A 475 13.49 28.87 -13.89
CA VAL A 475 13.64 28.10 -15.15
C VAL A 475 13.91 29.01 -16.35
N PRO A 476 13.19 30.15 -16.55
CA PRO A 476 13.48 31.05 -17.67
C PRO A 476 14.90 31.62 -17.61
N THR A 477 15.42 31.98 -16.43
CA THR A 477 16.79 32.48 -16.29
C THR A 477 17.83 31.40 -16.60
N ALA A 478 17.57 30.14 -16.22
CA ALA A 478 18.44 29.03 -16.60
C ALA A 478 18.49 28.85 -18.14
N PHE A 479 17.37 29.06 -18.83
CA PHE A 479 17.32 29.01 -20.30
C PHE A 479 18.03 30.20 -20.94
N ASN A 480 18.06 31.36 -20.28
CA ASN A 480 18.89 32.49 -20.70
C ASN A 480 20.39 32.14 -20.71
N VAL A 481 20.87 31.46 -19.66
CA VAL A 481 22.28 31.08 -19.55
C VAL A 481 22.66 29.97 -20.53
N LEU A 482 21.82 28.94 -20.66
CA LEU A 482 22.14 27.75 -21.46
C LEU A 482 21.76 27.90 -22.93
N GLY A 483 20.70 28.65 -23.23
CA GLY A 483 19.93 28.60 -24.47
C GLY A 483 18.77 27.61 -24.37
N ILE A 484 17.73 27.82 -25.21
CA ILE A 484 16.48 27.03 -25.16
C ILE A 484 16.73 25.53 -25.33
N ILE A 485 17.49 25.13 -26.36
CA ILE A 485 17.67 23.71 -26.70
C ILE A 485 18.40 22.96 -25.57
N PRO A 486 19.63 23.35 -25.15
CA PRO A 486 20.33 22.67 -24.07
C PRO A 486 19.60 22.84 -22.73
N GLY A 487 18.91 23.96 -22.49
CA GLY A 487 18.09 24.18 -21.31
C GLY A 487 16.96 23.16 -21.18
N VAL A 488 16.16 22.96 -22.23
CA VAL A 488 15.07 21.97 -22.26
C VAL A 488 15.61 20.55 -22.14
N ILE A 489 16.72 20.22 -22.81
CA ILE A 489 17.35 18.89 -22.68
C ILE A 489 17.77 18.64 -21.23
N CYS A 490 18.46 19.60 -20.60
CA CYS A 490 18.88 19.48 -19.20
C CYS A 490 17.67 19.33 -18.28
N LEU A 491 16.62 20.13 -18.49
CA LEU A 491 15.38 20.06 -17.71
C LEU A 491 14.72 18.67 -17.82
N CYS A 492 14.58 18.12 -19.01
CA CYS A 492 13.99 16.79 -19.23
C CYS A 492 14.84 15.66 -18.64
N VAL A 493 16.17 15.75 -18.72
CA VAL A 493 17.09 14.78 -18.12
C VAL A 493 16.98 14.80 -16.60
N ILE A 494 16.99 15.99 -16.00
CA ILE A 494 16.81 16.16 -14.55
C ILE A 494 15.44 15.64 -14.12
N ALA A 495 14.36 16.00 -14.82
CA ALA A 495 13.01 15.51 -14.56
C ALA A 495 12.92 13.98 -14.61
N SER A 496 13.62 13.34 -15.55
CA SER A 496 13.65 11.88 -15.67
C SER A 496 14.38 11.22 -14.49
N ILE A 497 15.54 11.76 -14.11
CA ILE A 497 16.32 11.28 -12.95
C ILE A 497 15.52 11.46 -11.66
N THR A 498 14.92 12.64 -11.43
CA THR A 498 14.13 12.90 -10.22
C THR A 498 12.86 12.09 -10.17
N THR A 499 12.20 11.83 -11.31
CA THR A 499 11.05 10.91 -11.37
C THR A 499 11.44 9.50 -10.97
N TRP A 500 12.57 9.00 -11.47
CA TRP A 500 13.10 7.70 -11.07
C TRP A 500 13.48 7.66 -9.59
N SER A 501 14.18 8.69 -9.09
CA SER A 501 14.52 8.85 -7.67
C SER A 501 13.29 8.80 -6.76
N ASN A 502 12.24 9.53 -7.12
CA ASN A 502 10.97 9.52 -6.40
C ASN A 502 10.27 8.16 -6.43
N TYR A 503 10.38 7.43 -7.54
CA TYR A 503 9.87 6.06 -7.64
C TYR A 503 10.61 5.13 -6.67
N VAL A 504 11.94 5.26 -6.58
CA VAL A 504 12.75 4.48 -5.62
C VAL A 504 12.29 4.73 -4.18
N ILE A 505 11.99 5.99 -3.79
CA ILE A 505 11.44 6.30 -2.45
C ILE A 505 10.19 5.46 -2.15
N GLY A 506 9.21 5.46 -3.07
CA GLY A 506 7.96 4.74 -2.87
C GLY A 506 8.15 3.23 -2.78
N GLN A 507 9.04 2.66 -3.60
CA GLN A 507 9.39 1.24 -3.55
C GLN A 507 10.12 0.89 -2.25
N PHE A 508 11.08 1.72 -1.84
CA PHE A 508 11.85 1.51 -0.62
C PHE A 508 10.95 1.57 0.62
N LYS A 509 10.07 2.57 0.72
CA LYS A 509 9.08 2.69 1.81
C LYS A 509 8.12 1.50 1.89
N THR A 510 7.73 0.95 0.74
CA THR A 510 6.85 -0.24 0.70
C THR A 510 7.57 -1.48 1.25
N ARG A 511 8.90 -1.55 1.10
CA ARG A 511 9.73 -2.66 1.61
C ARG A 511 10.23 -2.47 3.02
N HIS A 512 10.35 -1.22 3.48
CA HIS A 512 10.82 -0.82 4.80
C HIS A 512 9.80 0.16 5.45
N PRO A 513 8.65 -0.34 5.96
CA PRO A 513 7.55 0.50 6.44
C PRO A 513 7.90 1.44 7.62
N GLU A 514 8.92 1.10 8.39
CA GLU A 514 9.44 1.85 9.54
C GLU A 514 10.18 3.15 9.16
N VAL A 515 10.61 3.28 7.90
CA VAL A 515 11.40 4.41 7.40
C VAL A 515 10.53 5.66 7.27
N TYR A 516 10.71 6.66 8.13
CA TYR A 516 9.97 7.93 7.99
C TYR A 516 10.64 8.89 7.03
N GLY A 517 11.97 8.98 7.10
CA GLY A 517 12.79 9.93 6.36
C GLY A 517 13.97 9.27 5.64
N ILE A 518 14.70 10.08 4.87
CA ILE A 518 15.86 9.64 4.10
C ILE A 518 17.04 9.19 4.98
N ASP A 519 17.09 9.66 6.21
CA ASP A 519 18.06 9.30 7.24
C ASP A 519 17.82 7.90 7.82
N ASP A 520 16.56 7.48 7.98
CA ASP A 520 16.22 6.10 8.33
C ASP A 520 16.67 5.14 7.21
N ALA A 521 16.50 5.55 5.94
CA ALA A 521 17.09 4.83 4.81
C ALA A 521 18.63 4.84 4.87
N GLY A 522 19.23 5.97 5.23
CA GLY A 522 20.68 6.08 5.48
C GLY A 522 21.17 5.15 6.59
N ALA A 523 20.37 4.94 7.63
CA ALA A 523 20.65 4.02 8.72
C ALA A 523 20.72 2.57 8.24
N LEU A 524 19.80 2.19 7.35
CA LEU A 524 19.78 0.85 6.76
C LEU A 524 20.98 0.61 5.83
N ILE A 525 21.35 1.61 5.02
CA ILE A 525 22.39 1.47 3.99
C ILE A 525 23.80 1.61 4.56
N PHE A 526 24.03 2.61 5.42
CA PHE A 526 25.36 3.00 5.91
C PHE A 526 25.49 2.98 7.43
N GLY A 527 24.50 2.43 8.15
CA GLY A 527 24.52 2.36 9.61
C GLY A 527 24.35 3.74 10.28
N PRO A 528 24.78 3.87 11.55
CA PRO A 528 24.57 5.08 12.35
C PRO A 528 25.15 6.36 11.73
N VAL A 529 26.27 6.25 11.02
CA VAL A 529 26.90 7.39 10.34
C VAL A 529 26.02 7.90 9.21
N GLY A 530 25.45 6.99 8.41
CA GLY A 530 24.49 7.34 7.35
C GLY A 530 23.28 8.10 7.87
N ARG A 531 22.73 7.64 8.99
CA ARG A 531 21.61 8.33 9.66
C ARG A 531 21.95 9.77 10.00
N VAL A 532 23.07 10.00 10.70
CA VAL A 532 23.45 11.36 11.12
C VAL A 532 23.73 12.26 9.93
N VAL A 533 24.49 11.78 8.94
CA VAL A 533 24.86 12.59 7.77
C VAL A 533 23.63 12.99 6.96
N LEU A 534 22.74 12.05 6.66
CA LEU A 534 21.53 12.34 5.87
C LEU A 534 20.49 13.12 6.66
N SER A 535 20.41 12.94 7.99
CA SER A 535 19.55 13.74 8.87
C SER A 535 19.94 15.22 8.86
N VAL A 536 21.24 15.50 9.06
CA VAL A 536 21.78 16.86 9.03
C VAL A 536 21.59 17.47 7.65
N ALA A 537 21.90 16.74 6.59
CA ALA A 537 21.73 17.21 5.22
C ALA A 537 20.26 17.49 4.86
N PHE A 538 19.32 16.65 5.32
CA PHE A 538 17.88 16.84 5.12
C PHE A 538 17.37 18.10 5.81
N CYS A 539 17.74 18.31 7.08
CA CYS A 539 17.36 19.50 7.83
C CYS A 539 17.94 20.76 7.19
N LEU A 540 19.24 20.76 6.88
CA LEU A 540 19.89 21.89 6.21
C LEU A 540 19.23 22.20 4.87
N TYR A 541 18.93 21.18 4.06
CA TYR A 541 18.29 21.35 2.76
C TYR A 541 16.99 22.13 2.88
N TRP A 542 16.06 21.63 3.69
CA TRP A 542 14.76 22.27 3.83
C TRP A 542 14.81 23.63 4.52
N ILE A 543 15.72 23.84 5.48
CA ILE A 543 15.91 25.16 6.11
C ILE A 543 16.36 26.20 5.07
N PHE A 544 17.26 25.84 4.15
CA PHE A 544 17.62 26.74 3.06
C PHE A 544 16.45 26.98 2.09
N VAL A 545 15.66 25.94 1.78
CA VAL A 545 14.45 26.08 0.96
C VAL A 545 13.44 27.01 1.64
N THR A 546 13.29 26.94 2.97
CA THR A 546 12.52 27.90 3.77
C THR A 546 13.05 29.32 3.60
N GLY A 547 14.38 29.51 3.64
CA GLY A 547 14.99 30.80 3.34
C GLY A 547 14.62 31.34 1.95
N SER A 548 14.67 30.49 0.93
CA SER A 548 14.22 30.85 -0.43
C SER A 548 12.72 31.21 -0.48
N GLY A 549 11.88 30.50 0.27
CA GLY A 549 10.46 30.80 0.43
C GLY A 549 10.20 32.18 1.05
N ILE A 550 10.85 32.46 2.17
CA ILE A 550 10.80 33.76 2.86
C ILE A 550 11.27 34.89 1.93
N LEU A 551 12.36 34.67 1.19
CA LEU A 551 12.86 35.63 0.21
C LEU A 551 11.84 35.87 -0.92
N GLY A 552 11.21 34.81 -1.44
CA GLY A 552 10.19 34.91 -2.48
C GLY A 552 8.96 35.74 -2.06
N ILE A 553 8.48 35.56 -0.82
CA ILE A 553 7.38 36.39 -0.28
C ILE A 553 7.83 37.85 -0.16
N SER A 554 9.05 38.09 0.35
CA SER A 554 9.60 39.44 0.50
C SER A 554 9.68 40.17 -0.85
N ILE A 555 10.14 39.49 -1.89
CA ILE A 555 10.17 40.02 -3.27
C ILE A 555 8.77 40.36 -3.74
N GLY A 556 7.76 39.52 -3.46
CA GLY A 556 6.38 39.81 -3.81
C GLY A 556 5.80 41.01 -3.07
N LEU A 557 6.13 41.18 -1.78
CA LEU A 557 5.72 42.34 -0.99
C LEU A 557 6.37 43.63 -1.50
N ASN A 558 7.66 43.59 -1.83
CA ASN A 558 8.36 44.70 -2.49
C ASN A 558 7.71 45.06 -3.82
N ALA A 559 7.45 44.07 -4.68
CA ALA A 559 6.85 44.28 -5.99
C ALA A 559 5.47 44.94 -5.92
N VAL A 560 4.59 44.44 -5.06
CA VAL A 560 3.21 44.95 -4.92
C VAL A 560 3.19 46.34 -4.28
N SER A 561 4.05 46.56 -3.28
CA SER A 561 4.11 47.84 -2.55
C SER A 561 4.95 48.92 -3.25
N THR A 562 5.66 48.59 -4.34
CA THR A 562 6.68 49.48 -4.93
C THR A 562 7.71 49.90 -3.88
N HIS A 563 8.22 48.91 -3.15
CA HIS A 563 9.23 49.08 -2.11
C HIS A 563 8.84 50.11 -1.03
N ALA A 564 7.62 49.99 -0.48
CA ALA A 564 7.10 50.95 0.52
C ALA A 564 7.80 50.88 1.90
N ALA A 565 8.55 49.80 2.16
CA ALA A 565 9.32 49.61 3.38
C ALA A 565 10.65 48.94 3.06
N CYS A 566 11.64 49.08 3.95
CA CYS A 566 12.93 48.41 3.84
C CYS A 566 12.74 46.89 3.65
N THR A 567 13.47 46.30 2.70
CA THR A 567 13.38 44.86 2.37
C THR A 567 13.56 43.96 3.59
N ALA A 568 14.43 44.32 4.54
CA ALA A 568 14.60 43.57 5.79
C ALA A 568 13.30 43.44 6.61
N ILE A 569 12.42 44.45 6.57
CA ILE A 569 11.09 44.40 7.20
C ILE A 569 10.21 43.39 6.48
N PHE A 570 10.20 43.40 5.13
CA PHE A 570 9.42 42.42 4.37
C PHE A 570 9.93 40.98 4.55
N VAL A 571 11.24 40.77 4.69
CA VAL A 571 11.80 39.46 5.04
C VAL A 571 11.33 39.02 6.43
N ALA A 572 11.31 39.92 7.42
CA ALA A 572 10.80 39.62 8.76
C ALA A 572 9.28 39.31 8.76
N VAL A 573 8.48 40.08 8.03
CA VAL A 573 7.04 39.82 7.85
C VAL A 573 6.81 38.46 7.17
N SER A 574 7.61 38.15 6.15
CA SER A 574 7.55 36.87 5.45
C SER A 574 7.87 35.69 6.37
N ALA A 575 8.86 35.84 7.25
CA ALA A 575 9.20 34.85 8.26
C ALA A 575 8.07 34.67 9.29
N LEU A 576 7.44 35.76 9.75
CA LEU A 576 6.29 35.69 10.67
C LEU A 576 5.11 34.96 10.04
N LEU A 577 4.77 35.26 8.78
CA LEU A 577 3.73 34.54 8.04
C LEU A 577 4.09 33.06 7.91
N GLY A 578 5.32 32.75 7.53
CA GLY A 578 5.83 31.38 7.44
C GLY A 578 5.67 30.62 8.76
N PHE A 579 6.09 31.19 9.88
CA PHE A 579 5.95 30.59 11.22
C PHE A 579 4.49 30.34 11.61
N MET A 580 3.62 31.34 11.44
CA MET A 580 2.22 31.25 11.82
C MET A 580 1.50 30.10 11.08
N PHE A 581 1.66 30.02 9.76
CA PHE A 581 0.98 29.00 8.97
C PHE A 581 1.65 27.61 9.06
N SER A 582 2.97 27.54 9.20
CA SER A 582 3.68 26.25 9.36
C SER A 582 3.49 25.61 10.74
N SER A 583 2.98 26.36 11.71
CA SER A 583 2.61 25.85 13.04
C SER A 583 1.39 24.91 13.03
N VAL A 584 0.73 24.72 11.88
CA VAL A 584 -0.28 23.66 11.68
C VAL A 584 0.40 22.28 11.76
N ARG A 585 -0.14 21.37 12.58
CA ARG A 585 0.55 20.14 13.02
C ARG A 585 0.58 18.97 12.03
N THR A 586 -0.37 18.89 11.09
CA THR A 586 -0.53 17.71 10.22
C THR A 586 -0.52 18.08 8.74
N LEU A 587 0.06 17.20 7.89
CA LEU A 587 0.05 17.42 6.44
C LEU A 587 -1.37 17.39 5.87
N GLY A 588 -2.32 16.69 6.51
CA GLY A 588 -3.73 16.69 6.11
C GLY A 588 -4.35 18.09 6.09
N HIS A 589 -4.13 18.91 7.13
CA HIS A 589 -4.62 20.29 7.14
C HIS A 589 -3.84 21.20 6.18
N ILE A 590 -2.53 20.99 6.05
CA ILE A 590 -1.70 21.72 5.08
C ILE A 590 -2.10 21.39 3.64
N THR A 591 -2.62 20.19 3.38
CA THR A 591 -3.14 19.79 2.07
C THR A 591 -4.28 20.70 1.61
N TRP A 592 -5.15 21.15 2.52
CA TRP A 592 -6.19 22.13 2.19
C TRP A 592 -5.60 23.49 1.79
N LEU A 593 -4.53 23.94 2.45
CA LEU A 593 -3.80 25.14 2.03
C LEU A 593 -3.16 24.95 0.66
N ALA A 594 -2.65 23.76 0.35
CA ALA A 594 -2.07 23.43 -0.96
C ALA A 594 -3.11 23.55 -2.11
N TRP A 595 -4.38 23.22 -1.85
CA TRP A 595 -5.49 23.42 -2.80
C TRP A 595 -5.75 24.89 -3.16
N ILE A 596 -5.40 25.82 -2.27
CA ILE A 596 -5.49 27.26 -2.54
C ILE A 596 -4.18 27.75 -3.18
N GLY A 597 -3.06 27.35 -2.60
CA GLY A 597 -1.75 27.87 -2.99
C GLY A 597 -1.28 27.41 -4.36
N LEU A 598 -1.72 26.25 -4.86
CA LEU A 598 -1.36 25.77 -6.20
C LEU A 598 -2.10 26.54 -7.31
N PRO A 599 -3.43 26.68 -7.30
CA PRO A 599 -4.13 27.55 -8.27
C PRO A 599 -3.64 29.00 -8.25
N CYS A 600 -3.39 29.59 -7.09
CA CYS A 600 -2.88 30.95 -6.97
C CYS A 600 -1.56 31.16 -7.72
N ILE A 601 -0.58 30.27 -7.51
CA ILE A 601 0.72 30.39 -8.20
C ILE A 601 0.62 30.08 -9.69
N LEU A 602 -0.20 29.10 -10.09
CA LEU A 602 -0.40 28.77 -11.50
C LEU A 602 -1.07 29.94 -12.24
N THR A 603 -2.09 30.56 -11.65
CA THR A 603 -2.72 31.77 -12.18
C THR A 603 -1.71 32.90 -12.34
N ALA A 604 -0.88 33.17 -11.32
CA ALA A 604 0.16 34.20 -11.41
C ALA A 604 1.14 33.95 -12.56
N ILE A 605 1.59 32.70 -12.73
CA ILE A 605 2.52 32.37 -13.80
C ILE A 605 1.85 32.45 -15.17
N LEU A 606 0.58 32.04 -15.30
CA LEU A 606 -0.18 32.20 -16.54
C LEU A 606 -0.36 33.67 -16.90
N ILE A 607 -0.65 34.54 -15.91
CA ILE A 607 -0.73 35.99 -16.12
C ILE A 607 0.58 36.51 -16.72
N VAL A 608 1.73 36.18 -16.13
CA VAL A 608 3.03 36.63 -16.64
C VAL A 608 3.31 36.07 -18.02
N THR A 609 3.04 34.78 -18.25
CA THR A 609 3.25 34.11 -19.54
C THR A 609 2.43 34.74 -20.66
N ILE A 610 1.16 35.10 -20.39
CA ILE A 610 0.30 35.80 -21.34
C ILE A 610 0.78 37.25 -21.52
N ALA A 611 1.15 37.92 -20.44
CA ALA A 611 1.56 39.31 -20.49
C ALA A 611 2.81 39.52 -21.35
N VAL A 612 3.82 38.67 -21.21
CA VAL A 612 5.07 38.80 -21.98
C VAL A 612 4.87 38.44 -23.45
N SER A 613 3.89 37.58 -23.79
CA SER A 613 3.65 37.19 -25.19
C SER A 613 2.90 38.22 -26.03
N ILE A 614 2.17 39.13 -25.38
CA ILE A 614 1.43 40.22 -26.04
C ILE A 614 2.14 41.58 -25.97
N GLN A 615 3.16 41.72 -25.13
CA GLN A 615 3.94 42.94 -25.01
C GLN A 615 4.88 43.11 -26.22
N SER A 616 5.01 44.34 -26.71
CA SER A 616 5.91 44.66 -27.84
C SER A 616 7.38 44.65 -27.44
N HIS A 617 7.70 44.89 -26.17
CA HIS A 617 9.05 44.82 -25.60
C HIS A 617 8.99 44.55 -24.08
N PRO A 618 10.06 44.03 -23.46
CA PRO A 618 10.17 43.88 -22.02
C PRO A 618 10.19 45.25 -21.32
N PRO A 619 9.71 45.33 -20.07
CA PRO A 619 9.60 46.59 -19.33
C PRO A 619 10.94 47.17 -18.88
N SER A 620 11.96 46.32 -18.69
CA SER A 620 13.30 46.71 -18.21
C SER A 620 14.19 47.36 -19.27
N THR A 621 13.73 47.44 -20.53
CA THR A 621 14.54 47.92 -21.65
C THR A 621 14.83 49.45 -21.51
N PRO A 622 16.09 49.89 -21.31
CA PRO A 622 16.41 51.29 -20.97
C PRO A 622 16.15 52.31 -22.09
N THR A 623 16.08 51.85 -23.33
CA THR A 623 15.75 52.65 -24.53
C THR A 623 15.07 51.75 -25.55
N PRO A 624 13.74 51.76 -25.66
CA PRO A 624 13.03 50.93 -26.63
C PRO A 624 13.28 51.47 -28.05
N SER A 625 14.28 50.95 -28.75
CA SER A 625 14.39 51.10 -30.20
C SER A 625 13.31 50.23 -30.84
N LEU A 626 12.24 50.85 -31.35
CA LEU A 626 11.21 50.14 -32.10
C LEU A 626 11.67 49.92 -33.55
N PRO A 627 11.53 48.71 -34.12
CA PRO A 627 10.93 47.50 -33.54
C PRO A 627 11.90 46.72 -32.63
N TRP A 628 11.41 46.31 -31.45
CA TRP A 628 12.16 45.45 -30.53
C TRP A 628 12.06 43.98 -30.96
N THR A 629 13.15 43.25 -30.87
CA THR A 629 13.22 41.82 -31.14
C THR A 629 13.94 41.12 -30.00
N SER A 630 13.32 40.08 -29.43
CA SER A 630 13.93 39.26 -28.39
C SER A 630 15.26 38.67 -28.84
N ASP A 631 16.28 38.78 -27.99
CA ASP A 631 17.63 38.25 -28.22
C ASP A 631 17.79 36.81 -27.70
N TYR A 632 16.68 36.07 -27.58
CA TYR A 632 16.68 34.67 -27.16
C TYR A 632 17.67 33.84 -27.98
N LYS A 633 18.38 32.94 -27.30
CA LYS A 633 19.38 32.08 -27.92
C LYS A 633 18.86 30.65 -27.97
N LEU A 634 18.87 30.06 -29.16
CA LEU A 634 18.63 28.62 -29.31
C LEU A 634 19.77 27.81 -28.68
N LEU A 635 21.02 28.28 -28.89
CA LEU A 635 22.25 27.76 -28.31
C LEU A 635 23.04 28.94 -27.74
N ALA A 636 23.34 28.93 -26.44
CA ALA A 636 24.24 29.90 -25.83
C ALA A 636 25.63 29.30 -25.55
N HIS A 637 26.58 30.17 -25.25
CA HIS A 637 27.96 29.79 -24.93
C HIS A 637 28.35 30.32 -23.53
N PRO A 638 27.77 29.77 -22.45
CA PRO A 638 28.10 30.17 -21.10
C PRO A 638 29.51 29.74 -20.69
N THR A 639 30.06 30.44 -19.71
CA THR A 639 31.22 29.93 -18.95
C THR A 639 30.84 28.67 -18.18
N PHE A 640 31.83 27.86 -17.79
CA PHE A 640 31.56 26.65 -17.00
C PHE A 640 30.80 26.95 -15.70
N THR A 641 31.19 28.01 -14.98
CA THR A 641 30.59 28.39 -13.69
C THR A 641 29.15 28.83 -13.83
N SER A 642 28.83 29.63 -14.85
CA SER A 642 27.44 30.05 -15.10
C SER A 642 26.58 28.88 -15.59
N ALA A 643 27.12 28.01 -16.47
CA ALA A 643 26.41 26.84 -16.97
C ALA A 643 26.04 25.87 -15.83
N ILE A 644 27.00 25.55 -14.96
CA ILE A 644 26.77 24.58 -13.88
C ILE A 644 25.84 25.14 -12.79
N ALA A 645 25.89 26.47 -12.53
CA ALA A 645 24.94 27.13 -11.64
C ALA A 645 23.51 27.10 -12.22
N ALA A 646 23.34 27.34 -13.52
CA ALA A 646 22.04 27.24 -14.18
C ALA A 646 21.47 25.80 -14.11
N ILE A 647 22.31 24.78 -14.34
CA ILE A 647 21.93 23.37 -14.17
C ILE A 647 21.52 23.10 -12.72
N ALA A 648 22.24 23.65 -11.73
CA ALA A 648 21.90 23.51 -10.32
C ALA A 648 20.53 24.14 -9.98
N SER A 649 20.20 25.30 -10.55
CA SER A 649 18.86 25.89 -10.41
C SER A 649 17.77 24.98 -10.99
N LEU A 650 18.03 24.32 -12.14
CA LEU A 650 17.10 23.32 -12.69
C LEU A 650 16.97 22.09 -11.78
N VAL A 651 18.06 21.64 -11.14
CA VAL A 651 17.99 20.58 -10.13
C VAL A 651 17.08 21.01 -8.99
N PHE A 652 17.25 22.23 -8.46
CA PHE A 652 16.38 22.77 -7.42
C PHE A 652 14.91 22.78 -7.84
N SER A 653 14.59 23.11 -9.10
CA SER A 653 13.21 23.16 -9.58
C SER A 653 12.45 21.84 -9.38
N PHE A 654 13.16 20.70 -9.43
CA PHE A 654 12.61 19.35 -9.19
C PHE A 654 12.98 18.76 -7.82
N SER A 655 13.65 19.51 -6.94
CA SER A 655 14.16 19.00 -5.65
C SER A 655 13.11 18.89 -4.54
N GLY A 656 11.82 18.74 -4.89
CA GLY A 656 10.77 18.41 -3.90
C GLY A 656 10.86 16.98 -3.35
N VAL A 657 11.69 16.14 -3.97
CA VAL A 657 11.91 14.72 -3.70
C VAL A 657 12.01 14.36 -2.21
N PRO A 658 12.79 15.07 -1.37
CA PRO A 658 13.01 14.62 0.01
C PRO A 658 11.74 14.68 0.85
N GLY A 659 10.81 15.57 0.49
CA GLY A 659 9.52 15.73 1.17
C GLY A 659 8.59 14.55 0.91
N PHE A 660 8.86 13.76 -0.14
CA PHE A 660 7.96 12.69 -0.56
C PHE A 660 8.00 11.52 0.44
N PHE A 661 9.07 11.36 1.22
CA PHE A 661 9.14 10.44 2.36
C PHE A 661 8.08 10.75 3.43
N ALA A 662 7.96 12.02 3.82
CA ALA A 662 6.94 12.46 4.77
C ALA A 662 5.54 12.32 4.17
N ILE A 663 5.37 12.74 2.90
CA ILE A 663 4.09 12.65 2.20
C ILE A 663 3.62 11.19 2.11
N VAL A 664 4.44 10.25 1.64
CA VAL A 664 4.06 8.83 1.51
C VAL A 664 3.78 8.19 2.87
N SER A 665 4.47 8.62 3.93
CA SER A 665 4.24 8.14 5.30
C SER A 665 2.90 8.61 5.88
N GLU A 666 2.33 9.69 5.36
CA GLU A 666 1.05 10.27 5.79
C GLU A 666 -0.10 10.00 4.81
N MET A 667 0.17 9.29 3.72
CA MET A 667 -0.85 8.82 2.79
C MET A 667 -1.78 7.79 3.45
N ARG A 668 -3.09 7.95 3.28
CA ARG A 668 -4.09 6.95 3.66
C ARG A 668 -3.82 5.58 3.01
N SER A 669 -3.41 5.61 1.74
CA SER A 669 -3.15 4.40 0.93
C SER A 669 -1.81 4.49 0.18
N PRO A 670 -0.68 4.08 0.80
CA PRO A 670 0.65 4.17 0.19
C PRO A 670 0.79 3.44 -1.15
N ARG A 671 -0.04 2.40 -1.41
CA ARG A 671 -0.06 1.66 -2.69
C ARG A 671 -0.37 2.54 -3.91
N GLN A 672 -1.02 3.69 -3.72
CA GLN A 672 -1.35 4.63 -4.80
C GLN A 672 -0.26 5.67 -5.07
N TYR A 673 0.84 5.65 -4.30
CA TYR A 673 1.93 6.63 -4.40
C TYR A 673 2.49 6.77 -5.81
N THR A 674 2.78 5.65 -6.51
CA THR A 674 3.36 5.70 -7.85
C THR A 674 2.45 6.40 -8.86
N ALA A 675 1.13 6.19 -8.77
CA ALA A 675 0.18 6.86 -9.64
C ALA A 675 0.12 8.37 -9.35
N ALA A 676 0.12 8.75 -8.07
CA ALA A 676 0.14 10.15 -7.65
C ALA A 676 1.44 10.85 -8.11
N LEU A 677 2.58 10.16 -7.97
CA LEU A 677 3.89 10.61 -8.42
C LEU A 677 3.92 10.88 -9.93
N LEU A 678 3.47 9.93 -10.75
CA LEU A 678 3.51 10.07 -12.21
C LEU A 678 2.64 11.24 -12.69
N LEU A 679 1.45 11.41 -12.09
CA LEU A 679 0.59 12.54 -12.40
C LEU A 679 1.24 13.88 -12.00
N CYS A 680 1.84 13.94 -10.80
CA CYS A 680 2.57 15.12 -10.34
C CYS A 680 3.74 15.46 -11.27
N GLN A 681 4.62 14.50 -11.56
CA GLN A 681 5.84 14.74 -12.35
C GLN A 681 5.54 15.10 -13.81
N ALA A 682 4.54 14.47 -14.42
CA ALA A 682 4.08 14.84 -15.76
C ALA A 682 3.59 16.31 -15.77
N GLY A 683 2.77 16.70 -14.79
CA GLY A 683 2.25 18.06 -14.68
C GLY A 683 3.35 19.10 -14.46
N VAL A 684 4.25 18.86 -13.49
CA VAL A 684 5.37 19.77 -13.16
C VAL A 684 6.29 19.97 -14.36
N THR A 685 6.69 18.88 -15.02
CA THR A 685 7.60 18.94 -16.18
C THR A 685 6.99 19.71 -17.34
N ALA A 686 5.71 19.48 -17.65
CA ALA A 686 5.00 20.19 -18.70
C ALA A 686 4.94 21.70 -18.41
N ILE A 687 4.58 22.06 -17.17
CA ILE A 687 4.47 23.46 -16.70
C ILE A 687 5.84 24.15 -16.84
N TYR A 688 6.90 23.56 -16.30
CA TYR A 688 8.23 24.19 -16.34
C TYR A 688 8.77 24.36 -17.75
N THR A 689 8.55 23.36 -18.63
CA THR A 689 8.98 23.44 -20.03
C THR A 689 8.26 24.58 -20.75
N VAL A 690 6.93 24.66 -20.61
CA VAL A 690 6.11 25.69 -21.27
C VAL A 690 6.50 27.08 -20.80
N ILE A 691 6.55 27.29 -19.48
CA ILE A 691 6.84 28.61 -18.90
C ILE A 691 8.29 29.02 -19.18
N GLY A 692 9.24 28.11 -19.01
CA GLY A 692 10.66 28.32 -19.33
C GLY A 692 10.84 28.80 -20.77
N CYS A 693 10.26 28.09 -21.73
CA CYS A 693 10.36 28.43 -23.15
C CYS A 693 9.66 29.74 -23.49
N VAL A 694 8.40 29.92 -23.07
CA VAL A 694 7.60 31.08 -23.47
C VAL A 694 8.16 32.37 -22.86
N VAL A 695 8.43 32.37 -21.54
CA VAL A 695 8.95 33.58 -20.89
C VAL A 695 10.32 33.96 -21.43
N TYR A 696 11.22 32.99 -21.61
CA TYR A 696 12.54 33.31 -22.18
C TYR A 696 12.48 33.70 -23.66
N TYR A 697 11.64 33.06 -24.47
CA TYR A 697 11.47 33.42 -25.87
C TYR A 697 11.03 34.87 -26.04
N TYR A 698 10.11 35.36 -25.21
CA TYR A 698 9.59 36.73 -25.30
C TYR A 698 10.37 37.76 -24.50
N CYS A 699 11.16 37.38 -23.50
CA CYS A 699 11.95 38.34 -22.70
C CYS A 699 13.43 38.38 -23.08
N GLY A 700 14.00 37.32 -23.64
CA GLY A 700 15.42 37.25 -23.97
C GLY A 700 16.31 37.41 -22.73
N SER A 701 17.38 38.21 -22.82
CA SER A 701 18.29 38.49 -21.71
C SER A 701 17.64 39.26 -20.56
N GLU A 702 16.49 39.89 -20.80
CA GLU A 702 15.77 40.77 -19.88
C GLU A 702 14.82 40.02 -18.93
N VAL A 703 14.90 38.68 -18.88
CA VAL A 703 14.16 37.89 -17.89
C VAL A 703 14.53 38.34 -16.47
N ALA A 704 13.53 38.69 -15.67
CA ALA A 704 13.74 39.04 -14.27
C ALA A 704 13.99 37.80 -13.40
N SER A 705 14.72 37.98 -12.30
CA SER A 705 14.80 37.00 -11.22
C SER A 705 14.06 37.52 -9.99
N PRO A 706 13.01 36.83 -9.50
CA PRO A 706 12.34 35.67 -10.07
C PRO A 706 11.49 36.03 -11.30
N ALA A 707 11.20 35.05 -12.16
CA ALA A 707 10.56 35.26 -13.48
C ALA A 707 9.22 36.03 -13.44
N LEU A 708 8.49 36.04 -12.33
CA LEU A 708 7.26 36.82 -12.17
C LEU A 708 7.49 38.34 -12.34
N GLY A 709 8.71 38.82 -12.06
CA GLY A 709 9.11 40.21 -12.25
C GLY A 709 9.23 40.63 -13.71
N SER A 710 9.20 39.69 -14.67
CA SER A 710 9.39 39.99 -16.10
C SER A 710 8.17 40.67 -16.74
N ALA A 711 7.05 40.74 -16.03
CA ALA A 711 5.86 41.46 -16.49
C ALA A 711 5.97 42.98 -16.25
N GLY A 712 5.32 43.80 -17.10
CA GLY A 712 5.27 45.27 -16.93
C GLY A 712 4.74 45.71 -15.58
N GLY A 713 5.10 46.92 -15.14
CA GLY A 713 4.89 47.39 -13.76
C GLY A 713 3.53 47.05 -13.13
N LEU A 714 2.41 47.37 -13.81
CA LEU A 714 1.07 47.04 -13.31
C LEU A 714 0.81 45.52 -13.29
N VAL A 715 1.17 44.82 -14.36
CA VAL A 715 0.92 43.38 -14.50
C VAL A 715 1.77 42.57 -13.52
N LYS A 716 3.01 43.01 -13.26
CA LYS A 716 3.88 42.48 -12.19
C LYS A 716 3.19 42.57 -10.82
N LYS A 717 2.60 43.72 -10.47
CA LYS A 717 1.84 43.87 -9.21
C LYS A 717 0.67 42.90 -9.13
N VAL A 718 -0.10 42.76 -10.21
CA VAL A 718 -1.23 41.81 -10.27
C VAL A 718 -0.75 40.37 -10.13
N ALA A 719 0.30 39.99 -10.87
CA ALA A 719 0.88 38.65 -10.84
C ALA A 719 1.39 38.30 -9.43
N TYR A 720 2.17 39.19 -8.80
CA TYR A 720 2.62 38.98 -7.42
C TYR A 720 1.47 38.99 -6.41
N GLY A 721 0.40 39.77 -6.64
CA GLY A 721 -0.81 39.71 -5.83
C GLY A 721 -1.45 38.32 -5.81
N PHE A 722 -1.57 37.66 -6.96
CA PHE A 722 -2.01 36.26 -7.04
C PHE A 722 -0.95 35.27 -6.55
N ALA A 723 0.34 35.57 -6.74
CA ALA A 723 1.42 34.66 -6.32
C ALA A 723 1.59 34.61 -4.80
N LEU A 724 1.36 35.71 -4.08
CA LEU A 724 1.63 35.84 -2.64
C LEU A 724 0.95 34.75 -1.79
N PRO A 725 -0.36 34.47 -1.91
CA PRO A 725 -0.98 33.34 -1.23
C PRO A 725 -0.30 32.01 -1.58
N GLY A 726 0.06 31.81 -2.85
CA GLY A 726 0.80 30.64 -3.31
C GLY A 726 2.20 30.54 -2.71
N LEU A 727 2.94 31.63 -2.59
CA LEU A 727 4.29 31.69 -2.01
C LEU A 727 4.25 31.47 -0.49
N VAL A 728 3.25 32.02 0.20
CA VAL A 728 2.99 31.76 1.63
C VAL A 728 2.75 30.27 1.84
N VAL A 729 1.85 29.64 1.09
CA VAL A 729 1.58 28.20 1.21
C VAL A 729 2.82 27.36 0.88
N THR A 730 3.62 27.76 -0.12
CA THR A 730 4.89 27.05 -0.41
C THR A 730 5.82 27.12 0.79
N THR A 731 6.02 28.33 1.34
CA THR A 731 6.88 28.58 2.51
C THR A 731 6.39 27.80 3.73
N THR A 732 5.07 27.71 3.92
CA THR A 732 4.44 26.88 4.95
C THR A 732 4.84 25.41 4.82
N ILE A 733 4.72 24.81 3.64
CA ILE A 733 5.04 23.40 3.41
C ILE A 733 6.53 23.14 3.66
N VAL A 734 7.41 23.94 3.06
CA VAL A 734 8.87 23.71 3.14
C VAL A 734 9.45 24.00 4.53
N THR A 735 8.76 24.82 5.34
CA THR A 735 9.10 25.05 6.77
C THR A 735 8.55 23.95 7.65
N HIS A 736 7.35 23.45 7.34
CA HIS A 736 6.69 22.40 8.11
C HIS A 736 7.44 21.05 8.01
N ILE A 737 7.90 20.66 6.82
CA ILE A 737 8.57 19.37 6.60
C ILE A 737 9.78 19.15 7.55
N PRO A 738 10.80 20.03 7.62
CA PRO A 738 11.92 19.86 8.54
C PRO A 738 11.53 20.04 10.01
N ALA A 739 10.60 20.97 10.32
CA ALA A 739 10.13 21.16 11.69
C ALA A 739 9.48 19.88 12.22
N LYS A 740 8.64 19.24 11.40
CA LYS A 740 8.00 17.96 11.71
C LYS A 740 9.00 16.83 11.78
N TYR A 741 9.94 16.79 10.86
CA TYR A 741 11.02 15.81 10.91
C TYR A 741 11.78 15.86 12.25
N ILE A 742 12.23 17.06 12.68
CA ILE A 742 12.91 17.24 13.97
C ILE A 742 11.99 16.86 15.14
N PHE A 743 10.74 17.33 15.10
CA PHE A 743 9.73 17.04 16.12
C PHE A 743 9.49 15.53 16.30
N VAL A 744 9.28 14.80 15.21
CA VAL A 744 9.09 13.33 15.23
C VAL A 744 10.32 12.63 15.77
N HIS A 745 11.53 13.11 15.45
CA HIS A 745 12.78 12.50 15.94
C HIS A 745 13.02 12.76 17.43
N ILE A 746 12.70 13.95 17.93
CA ILE A 746 12.85 14.29 19.36
C ILE A 746 11.85 13.48 20.21
N LEU A 747 10.61 13.34 19.74
CA LEU A 747 9.54 12.69 20.50
C LEU A 747 9.28 11.23 20.13
N ARG A 748 10.08 10.64 19.23
CA ARG A 748 9.93 9.24 18.79
C ARG A 748 9.94 8.30 19.99
N GLY A 749 8.96 7.39 20.06
CA GLY A 749 8.82 6.44 21.17
C GLY A 749 8.32 7.06 22.49
N SER A 750 7.98 8.35 22.51
CA SER A 750 7.33 9.00 23.66
C SER A 750 5.83 9.13 23.44
N LYS A 751 5.04 9.01 24.53
CA LYS A 751 3.60 9.28 24.53
C LYS A 751 3.24 10.72 24.12
N HIS A 752 4.21 11.64 24.16
CA HIS A 752 4.00 13.04 23.82
C HIS A 752 3.92 13.28 22.31
N LEU A 753 4.38 12.34 21.48
CA LEU A 753 4.28 12.45 20.03
C LEU A 753 2.83 12.47 19.57
N THR A 754 2.00 11.62 20.17
CA THR A 754 0.59 11.40 19.77
C THR A 754 -0.42 12.06 20.71
N SER A 755 -0.02 12.55 21.89
CA SER A 755 -0.92 13.27 22.82
C SER A 755 -0.83 14.80 22.73
N ASN A 756 -1.94 15.50 22.96
CA ASN A 756 -2.04 16.97 23.02
C ASN A 756 -1.44 17.58 24.32
N SER A 757 -0.25 17.15 24.73
CA SER A 757 0.40 17.61 25.96
C SER A 757 1.09 18.98 25.82
N ALA A 758 1.39 19.65 26.93
CA ALA A 758 2.17 20.90 26.90
C ALA A 758 3.57 20.69 26.31
N THR A 759 4.20 19.56 26.59
CA THR A 759 5.49 19.15 26.00
C THR A 759 5.39 19.02 24.48
N HIS A 760 4.32 18.42 23.96
CA HIS A 760 4.07 18.33 22.53
C HIS A 760 4.06 19.71 21.88
N TRP A 761 3.25 20.64 22.40
CA TRP A 761 3.13 22.00 21.86
C TRP A 761 4.42 22.80 21.97
N MET A 762 5.12 22.70 23.11
CA MET A 762 6.39 23.40 23.32
C MET A 762 7.45 22.92 22.33
N VAL A 763 7.62 21.60 22.17
CA VAL A 763 8.60 21.04 21.22
C VAL A 763 8.20 21.35 19.79
N TRP A 764 6.93 21.22 19.44
CA TRP A 764 6.42 21.52 18.10
C TRP A 764 6.69 22.98 17.70
N LEU A 765 6.24 23.95 18.51
CA LEU A 765 6.43 25.37 18.23
C LEU A 765 7.91 25.76 18.25
N SER A 766 8.73 25.14 19.10
CA SER A 766 10.17 25.38 19.13
C SER A 766 10.85 24.89 17.85
N CYS A 767 10.47 23.72 17.33
CA CYS A 767 10.99 23.20 16.05
C CYS A 767 10.64 24.15 14.89
N THR A 768 9.37 24.56 14.81
CA THR A 768 8.89 25.47 13.76
C THR A 768 9.53 26.86 13.84
N ALA A 769 9.66 27.42 15.06
CA ALA A 769 10.34 28.68 15.29
C ALA A 769 11.83 28.59 14.91
N GLY A 770 12.51 27.52 15.34
CA GLY A 770 13.92 27.31 15.03
C GLY A 770 14.21 27.26 13.54
N VAL A 771 13.45 26.45 12.78
CA VAL A 771 13.56 26.38 11.31
C VAL A 771 13.32 27.76 10.69
N THR A 772 12.28 28.48 11.14
CA THR A 772 11.93 29.80 10.59
C THR A 772 13.03 30.84 10.85
N VAL A 773 13.58 30.89 12.06
CA VAL A 773 14.63 31.85 12.42
C VAL A 773 15.90 31.63 11.59
N VAL A 774 16.32 30.37 11.40
CA VAL A 774 17.49 30.08 10.58
C VAL A 774 17.20 30.39 9.10
N GLY A 775 16.00 30.08 8.61
CA GLY A 775 15.56 30.47 7.26
C GLY A 775 15.56 31.98 7.05
N TYR A 776 15.11 32.76 8.04
CA TYR A 776 15.16 34.23 8.03
C TYR A 776 16.60 34.75 7.92
N ILE A 777 17.54 34.17 8.66
CA ILE A 777 18.96 34.54 8.60
C ILE A 777 19.52 34.25 7.20
N ILE A 778 19.22 33.09 6.62
CA ILE A 778 19.66 32.71 5.27
C ILE A 778 19.09 33.67 4.21
N ALA A 779 17.78 33.94 4.26
CA ALA A 779 17.11 34.87 3.34
C ALA A 779 17.70 36.28 3.42
N SER A 780 18.11 36.71 4.61
CA SER A 780 18.74 38.01 4.84
C SER A 780 20.21 38.05 4.43
N ALA A 781 20.93 36.93 4.58
CA ALA A 781 22.34 36.82 4.22
C ALA A 781 22.55 36.67 2.71
N ILE A 782 21.63 36.04 1.98
CA ILE A 782 21.71 35.88 0.52
C ILE A 782 20.39 36.40 -0.09
N PRO A 783 20.22 37.74 -0.20
CA PRO A 783 18.98 38.36 -0.64
C PRO A 783 18.76 38.32 -2.17
N GLU A 784 19.49 37.44 -2.88
CA GLU A 784 19.37 37.21 -4.32
C GLU A 784 18.78 35.83 -4.60
N PHE A 785 17.66 35.80 -5.31
CA PHE A 785 16.86 34.58 -5.46
C PHE A 785 17.55 33.48 -6.27
N ASP A 786 18.07 33.79 -7.47
CA ASP A 786 18.67 32.78 -8.35
C ASP A 786 19.94 32.17 -7.76
N THR A 787 20.80 32.99 -7.16
CA THR A 787 22.03 32.54 -6.52
C THR A 787 21.74 31.63 -5.32
N LEU A 788 20.74 31.99 -4.50
CA LEU A 788 20.31 31.14 -3.39
C LEU A 788 19.76 29.80 -3.90
N VAL A 789 18.89 29.83 -4.91
CA VAL A 789 18.32 28.63 -5.52
C VAL A 789 19.39 27.72 -6.15
N ALA A 790 20.35 28.29 -6.87
CA ALA A 790 21.47 27.55 -7.46
C ALA A 790 22.33 26.87 -6.37
N LEU A 791 22.63 27.60 -5.29
CA LEU A 791 23.40 27.06 -4.16
C LEU A 791 22.68 25.88 -3.51
N ILE A 792 21.36 26.00 -3.29
CA ILE A 792 20.55 24.93 -2.70
C ILE A 792 20.53 23.72 -3.62
N GLY A 793 20.23 23.91 -4.91
CA GLY A 793 20.18 22.84 -5.90
C GLY A 793 21.49 22.08 -6.02
N ALA A 794 22.61 22.80 -6.00
CA ALA A 794 23.94 22.20 -6.10
C ALA A 794 24.33 21.45 -4.83
N LEU A 795 24.43 22.15 -3.70
CA LEU A 795 25.05 21.63 -2.48
C LEU A 795 24.21 20.53 -1.83
N LEU A 796 22.90 20.76 -1.74
CA LEU A 796 21.99 19.93 -0.94
C LEU A 796 20.93 19.24 -1.80
N GLY A 797 20.48 19.87 -2.89
CA GLY A 797 19.46 19.32 -3.80
C GLY A 797 19.93 18.04 -4.47
N THR A 798 21.14 18.03 -5.05
CA THR A 798 21.73 16.80 -5.61
C THR A 798 21.80 15.69 -4.56
N LEU A 799 22.46 15.96 -3.42
CA LEU A 799 22.63 15.01 -2.31
C LEU A 799 21.32 14.44 -1.79
N MET A 800 20.23 15.22 -1.78
CA MET A 800 18.94 14.76 -1.27
C MET A 800 18.05 14.11 -2.32
N CYS A 801 18.36 14.27 -3.62
CA CYS A 801 17.51 13.78 -4.70
C CYS A 801 18.15 12.64 -5.52
N PHE A 802 19.48 12.53 -5.58
CA PHE A 802 20.18 11.68 -6.56
C PHE A 802 20.96 10.56 -5.85
N GLN A 803 22.00 10.89 -5.07
CA GLN A 803 22.96 9.92 -4.54
C GLN A 803 22.29 8.85 -3.66
N PRO A 804 21.46 9.19 -2.65
CA PRO A 804 20.85 8.20 -1.78
C PRO A 804 19.91 7.26 -2.54
N MET A 805 19.35 7.69 -3.67
CA MET A 805 18.37 6.94 -4.44
C MET A 805 19.05 5.84 -5.26
N GLY A 806 20.22 6.13 -5.82
CA GLY A 806 21.10 5.10 -6.36
C GLY A 806 21.50 4.06 -5.31
N CYS A 807 21.89 4.53 -4.12
CA CYS A 807 22.28 3.65 -3.01
C CYS A 807 21.12 2.79 -2.50
N MET A 808 19.92 3.36 -2.34
CA MET A 808 18.71 2.63 -1.95
C MET A 808 18.35 1.53 -2.95
N TRP A 809 18.40 1.84 -4.25
CA TRP A 809 18.12 0.84 -5.27
C TRP A 809 19.13 -0.30 -5.22
N LEU A 810 20.42 0.02 -5.09
CA LEU A 810 21.47 -0.99 -4.96
C LEU A 810 21.25 -1.86 -3.71
N TYR A 811 21.00 -1.26 -2.55
CA TYR A 811 20.75 -1.97 -1.29
C TYR A 811 19.63 -3.01 -1.41
N ASP A 812 18.47 -2.64 -1.94
CA ASP A 812 17.31 -3.53 -2.08
C ASP A 812 17.53 -4.68 -3.08
N ASN A 813 18.41 -4.48 -4.08
CA ASN A 813 18.50 -5.36 -5.25
C ASN A 813 19.85 -6.09 -5.38
N TRP A 814 20.81 -5.85 -4.49
CA TRP A 814 22.15 -6.46 -4.57
C TRP A 814 22.15 -7.96 -4.21
N GLY A 815 21.39 -8.35 -3.17
CA GLY A 815 21.41 -9.71 -2.59
C GLY A 815 20.35 -10.69 -3.11
N ARG A 816 19.38 -10.26 -3.93
CA ARG A 816 18.20 -11.06 -4.33
C ARG A 816 18.43 -12.01 -5.50
N GLY A 817 19.63 -12.58 -5.62
CA GLY A 817 20.08 -13.24 -6.86
C GLY A 817 19.71 -14.71 -7.01
N ASP A 818 18.76 -15.01 -7.90
CA ASP A 818 18.89 -16.11 -8.86
C ASP A 818 18.76 -15.52 -10.28
N ARG A 819 19.90 -15.46 -10.98
CA ARG A 819 20.15 -14.87 -12.32
C ARG A 819 20.17 -13.33 -12.43
N ARG A 820 21.38 -12.77 -12.47
CA ARG A 820 21.69 -11.38 -12.87
C ARG A 820 21.31 -11.14 -14.34
N SER A 821 20.06 -10.76 -14.59
CA SER A 821 19.55 -10.43 -15.93
C SER A 821 20.18 -9.16 -16.51
N THR A 822 20.08 -8.97 -17.84
CA THR A 822 20.53 -7.74 -18.51
C THR A 822 19.87 -6.49 -17.93
N ARG A 823 18.59 -6.58 -17.52
CA ARG A 823 17.87 -5.49 -16.86
C ARG A 823 18.51 -5.11 -15.52
N TRP A 824 18.95 -6.09 -14.74
CA TRP A 824 19.63 -5.83 -13.46
C TRP A 824 20.93 -5.06 -13.68
N TRP A 825 21.75 -5.48 -14.65
CA TRP A 825 23.00 -4.77 -14.99
C TRP A 825 22.74 -3.34 -15.47
N VAL A 826 21.74 -3.13 -16.33
CA VAL A 826 21.34 -1.78 -16.77
C VAL A 826 20.98 -0.90 -15.57
N MET A 827 20.21 -1.44 -14.62
CA MET A 827 19.79 -0.67 -13.44
C MET A 827 20.92 -0.45 -12.43
N VAL A 828 21.88 -1.36 -12.31
CA VAL A 828 23.12 -1.12 -11.53
C VAL A 828 23.92 0.00 -12.16
N CYS A 829 24.16 -0.06 -13.48
CA CYS A 829 24.87 0.99 -14.20
C CYS A 829 24.14 2.34 -14.08
N TRP A 830 22.82 2.35 -14.19
CA TRP A 830 22.01 3.55 -13.99
C TRP A 830 22.12 4.11 -12.56
N SER A 831 22.03 3.25 -11.55
CA SER A 831 22.13 3.68 -10.14
C SER A 831 23.50 4.25 -9.82
N VAL A 832 24.56 3.62 -10.31
CA VAL A 832 25.94 4.14 -10.19
C VAL A 832 26.11 5.45 -10.94
N PHE A 833 25.56 5.55 -12.15
CA PHE A 833 25.57 6.78 -12.94
C PHE A 833 24.91 7.94 -12.20
N VAL A 834 23.73 7.73 -11.60
CA VAL A 834 23.02 8.77 -10.83
C VAL A 834 23.85 9.22 -9.61
N VAL A 835 24.53 8.31 -8.91
CA VAL A 835 25.40 8.63 -7.77
C VAL A 835 26.61 9.47 -8.20
N VAL A 836 27.28 9.05 -9.28
CA VAL A 836 28.46 9.76 -9.81
C VAL A 836 28.08 11.13 -10.35
N LEU A 837 27.00 11.22 -11.14
CA LEU A 837 26.49 12.47 -11.67
C LEU A 837 26.07 13.42 -10.56
N GLY A 838 25.32 12.94 -9.56
CA GLY A 838 24.93 13.73 -8.40
C GLY A 838 26.15 14.29 -7.65
N SER A 839 27.18 13.47 -7.46
CA SER A 839 28.43 13.89 -6.79
C SER A 839 29.19 14.94 -7.59
N PHE A 840 29.26 14.78 -8.92
CA PHE A 840 29.85 15.77 -9.81
C PHE A 840 29.09 17.10 -9.76
N LEU A 841 27.76 17.06 -9.90
CA LEU A 841 26.90 18.25 -9.85
C LEU A 841 26.98 18.94 -8.49
N MET A 842 27.10 18.18 -7.40
CA MET A 842 27.30 18.74 -6.06
C MET A 842 28.57 19.58 -5.98
N VAL A 843 29.72 19.01 -6.38
CA VAL A 843 31.02 19.70 -6.30
C VAL A 843 31.09 20.86 -7.30
N ALA A 844 30.82 20.59 -8.58
CA ALA A 844 30.94 21.60 -9.63
C ALA A 844 29.89 22.70 -9.49
N GLY A 845 28.65 22.33 -9.16
CA GLY A 845 27.56 23.27 -8.93
C GLY A 845 27.81 24.16 -7.71
N THR A 846 28.34 23.61 -6.61
CA THR A 846 28.64 24.42 -5.41
C THR A 846 29.73 25.43 -5.73
N TYR A 847 30.76 25.04 -6.48
CA TYR A 847 31.77 25.98 -6.96
C TYR A 847 31.15 27.09 -7.83
N GLY A 848 30.30 26.73 -8.81
CA GLY A 848 29.61 27.72 -9.65
C GLY A 848 28.72 28.67 -8.85
N ALA A 849 27.96 28.16 -7.89
CA ALA A 849 27.08 28.96 -7.04
C ALA A 849 27.88 29.90 -6.11
N VAL A 850 28.97 29.43 -5.49
CA VAL A 850 29.83 30.26 -4.63
C VAL A 850 30.51 31.39 -5.43
N VAL A 851 30.97 31.09 -6.65
CA VAL A 851 31.47 32.11 -7.57
C VAL A 851 30.37 33.13 -7.89
N GLY A 852 29.15 32.68 -8.17
CA GLY A 852 27.99 33.55 -8.37
C GLY A 852 27.69 34.48 -7.18
N VAL A 853 27.69 33.95 -5.95
CA VAL A 853 27.53 34.76 -4.71
C VAL A 853 28.62 35.82 -4.63
N ARG A 854 29.89 35.43 -4.81
CA ARG A 854 31.02 36.35 -4.72
C ARG A 854 30.89 37.46 -5.76
N ASP A 855 30.59 37.10 -7.00
CA ASP A 855 30.51 38.05 -8.12
C ASP A 855 29.34 39.03 -7.91
N SER A 856 28.21 38.56 -7.38
CA SER A 856 27.05 39.38 -6.98
C SER A 856 27.39 40.41 -5.89
N TYR A 857 28.15 39.99 -4.87
CA TYR A 857 28.61 40.87 -3.79
C TYR A 857 29.66 41.91 -4.24
N GLN A 858 30.45 41.59 -5.27
CA GLN A 858 31.49 42.47 -5.81
C GLN A 858 30.96 43.46 -6.87
N ALA A 859 29.78 43.21 -7.44
CA ALA A 859 29.16 44.10 -8.40
C ALA A 859 28.84 45.47 -7.77
N SER A 860 29.08 46.56 -8.52
CA SER A 860 28.77 47.92 -8.07
C SER A 860 27.25 48.10 -7.95
N GLY A 861 26.75 48.38 -6.75
CA GLY A 861 25.31 48.37 -6.45
C GLY A 861 24.73 46.98 -6.19
N GLY A 862 25.58 45.96 -6.06
CA GLY A 862 25.21 44.58 -5.73
C GLY A 862 24.56 44.44 -4.36
N SER A 863 23.90 43.30 -4.15
CA SER A 863 23.18 43.03 -2.91
C SER A 863 24.14 42.82 -1.73
N THR A 864 23.78 43.32 -0.54
CA THR A 864 24.55 43.13 0.69
C THR A 864 23.71 42.38 1.72
N ALA A 865 24.37 41.64 2.62
CA ALA A 865 23.67 40.96 3.71
C ALA A 865 22.86 41.96 4.55
N PHE A 866 21.61 41.61 4.87
CA PHE A 866 20.66 42.46 5.59
C PHE A 866 20.39 43.82 4.91
N SER A 867 20.48 43.88 3.57
CA SER A 867 20.23 45.10 2.80
C SER A 867 18.76 45.55 2.88
N CYS A 868 18.58 46.87 2.91
CA CYS A 868 17.28 47.50 2.71
C CYS A 868 16.92 47.70 1.23
N ALA A 869 17.83 47.46 0.28
CA ALA A 869 17.61 47.70 -1.13
C ALA A 869 16.44 46.88 -1.71
N ASP A 870 15.75 47.45 -2.70
CA ASP A 870 14.70 46.76 -3.43
C ASP A 870 15.28 45.52 -4.14
N ASN A 871 14.72 44.36 -3.83
CA ASN A 871 15.10 43.08 -4.42
C ASN A 871 14.09 42.57 -5.45
N SER A 872 13.13 43.40 -5.86
CA SER A 872 12.08 43.04 -6.80
C SER A 872 12.18 43.75 -8.15
N ASN A 873 13.16 44.66 -8.32
CA ASN A 873 13.28 45.55 -9.48
C ASN A 873 11.99 46.35 -9.72
N SER A 874 11.44 47.02 -8.69
CA SER A 874 10.27 47.92 -8.82
C SER A 874 10.61 49.35 -9.22
N GLY A 875 11.90 49.69 -9.28
CA GLY A 875 12.42 51.00 -9.65
C GLY A 875 12.31 51.29 -11.14
#